data_AF-A0A2V7AKJ7-F1
#
_entry.id   AF-A0A2V7AKJ7-F1
#
_cell.length_a   1.000
_cell.length_b   1.000
_cell.length_c   1.000
_cell.angle_alpha   90.00
_cell.angle_beta   90.00
_cell.angle_gamma   90.00
#
_symmetry.space_group_name_H-M   'P 1'
#
loop_
_entity.id
_entity.type
_entity.pdbx_description
1 polymer ?
#
loop_
_entity_poly.entity_id
_entity_poly.type
_entity_poly.pdbx_seq_one_letter_code
_entity_poly.pdbx_strand_id
1 'polypeptide(L)'
;MNENADDEGSIPQAAPDLAAPLGDTVTIFFSDIRGFTDYTEREGDEAARQMLRGYHAIVREKIEEVGGTVVKELGDGFMATFRGARPAILCSIAIQRAIAQAKRRQAGEGIEVGIGINTGEPIQEGSDYIGLDVNFAARICAIAKPGQILVAETTRWLAGRIEMRRSDGGTVEYLDRGLHELKGFPEAKRLFEVTWRPGAFGEASASAETPAPGGEEIAAFKTAVQRAIGVLTRVLGVTHLDDPAFPALLECQAKASELRLALSRATGDRRGVTAKEVLEWVAPFETLLRLMLERNTLTEERWAQLDTLVARAFGRPLVNAVARGRLASGAPTATTEKLPPAGAAKEPTRPTVDRSSAAAALAPPPLDPRAAGIRWWAGAYAAWSQWKPSGIAWAHALRAEVEKYPYLLSVNIRASADHDDGQLAGGYFLLLEHLENESPTLMRTALDRAIESAQGLEPRVLGPQLYQLLVERGRLRDTYASFVRDVIQVAIPNPGMWADWGVVETDDTTTVISRPPPTVGAIDEQVEQISDPQERTTDRVFDLTLQPLTTRFFYMKIPEKLKTPRDAELRLTADGQPSGRAWHWTLKDSLTGRSDPKLLPVAGIPLAGLGRDPISLWVAVFNPDPDEVVSYELILSAKPARPAAPKWSAFTPPPPPPAARPR
;
A
#
# COMPACT_ATOMS: atom_id res chain seq x y z
N MET A 1 50.42 19.01 -42.81
CA MET A 1 49.72 18.77 -44.09
C MET A 1 49.35 17.30 -44.08
N ASN A 2 48.18 16.94 -43.54
CA ASN A 2 46.84 17.03 -44.15
C ASN A 2 46.76 16.15 -45.41
N GLU A 3 45.74 15.32 -45.65
CA GLU A 3 44.45 15.04 -45.02
C GLU A 3 43.85 13.82 -45.74
N ASN A 4 43.03 13.03 -45.02
CA ASN A 4 41.68 12.48 -45.34
C ASN A 4 41.32 12.12 -46.81
N ALA A 5 40.52 11.10 -47.12
CA ALA A 5 39.46 10.42 -46.37
C ALA A 5 39.18 9.06 -47.04
N ASP A 6 38.95 8.01 -46.24
CA ASP A 6 38.26 6.80 -46.68
C ASP A 6 36.87 6.75 -46.01
N ASP A 7 35.89 6.51 -46.88
CA ASP A 7 34.47 6.36 -46.67
C ASP A 7 34.18 4.91 -46.25
N GLU A 8 33.81 4.69 -44.98
CA GLU A 8 33.14 3.45 -44.55
C GLU A 8 31.98 3.77 -43.60
N GLY A 9 30.76 3.60 -44.11
CA GLY A 9 29.71 2.86 -43.39
C GLY A 9 29.05 3.55 -42.20
N SER A 10 28.39 4.68 -42.44
CA SER A 10 27.36 5.19 -41.51
C SER A 10 26.17 4.21 -41.44
N ILE A 11 26.13 3.37 -40.41
CA ILE A 11 24.89 2.70 -40.00
C ILE A 11 24.00 3.79 -39.41
N PRO A 12 22.79 4.08 -39.94
CA PRO A 12 21.90 5.02 -39.30
C PRO A 12 21.44 4.41 -37.98
N GLN A 13 21.93 4.96 -36.88
CA GLN A 13 21.46 4.67 -35.53
C GLN A 13 20.05 5.25 -35.42
N ALA A 14 19.04 4.46 -35.85
CA ALA A 14 17.66 4.75 -35.57
C ALA A 14 17.50 4.86 -34.05
N ALA A 15 16.94 5.98 -33.58
CA ALA A 15 16.46 6.10 -32.21
C ALA A 15 15.61 4.85 -31.89
N PRO A 16 15.67 4.30 -30.67
CA PRO A 16 14.78 3.23 -30.29
C PRO A 16 13.35 3.71 -30.53
N ASP A 17 12.62 2.96 -31.34
CA ASP A 17 11.24 3.24 -31.68
C ASP A 17 10.40 3.12 -30.39
N LEU A 18 10.26 4.24 -29.66
CA LEU A 18 9.43 4.37 -28.46
C LEU A 18 7.93 4.20 -28.76
N ALA A 19 7.58 3.91 -30.03
CA ALA A 19 6.23 3.65 -30.50
C ALA A 19 5.94 2.15 -30.71
N ALA A 20 6.69 1.23 -30.07
CA ALA A 20 6.12 -0.10 -29.83
C ALA A 20 4.85 0.10 -28.98
N PRO A 21 3.66 -0.35 -29.42
CA PRO A 21 2.45 -0.17 -28.64
C PRO A 21 2.63 -0.86 -27.28
N LEU A 22 2.73 -0.06 -26.22
CA LEU A 22 2.61 -0.53 -24.85
C LEU A 22 1.27 -1.28 -24.78
N GLY A 23 1.29 -2.54 -24.37
CA GLY A 23 0.09 -3.34 -24.26
C GLY A 23 -0.87 -2.71 -23.26
N ASP A 24 -2.16 -2.63 -23.60
CA ASP A 24 -3.18 -2.17 -22.64
C ASP A 24 -3.13 -3.05 -21.38
N THR A 25 -3.22 -2.43 -20.20
CA THR A 25 -3.31 -3.20 -18.94
C THR A 25 -4.56 -4.07 -18.95
N VAL A 26 -4.39 -5.38 -18.86
CA VAL A 26 -5.49 -6.35 -18.89
C VAL A 26 -5.30 -7.40 -17.80
N THR A 27 -6.41 -7.84 -17.21
CA THR A 27 -6.44 -8.97 -16.29
C THR A 27 -6.68 -10.25 -17.07
N ILE A 28 -5.73 -11.17 -17.00
CA ILE A 28 -5.75 -12.47 -17.68
C ILE A 28 -6.22 -13.54 -16.67
N PHE A 29 -7.21 -14.32 -17.10
CA PHE A 29 -7.80 -15.42 -16.36
C PHE A 29 -7.51 -16.73 -17.08
N PHE A 30 -7.08 -17.72 -16.33
CA PHE A 30 -7.05 -19.11 -16.76
C PHE A 30 -7.88 -19.97 -15.81
N SER A 31 -8.63 -20.90 -16.38
CA SER A 31 -9.26 -21.99 -15.63
C SER A 31 -8.92 -23.33 -16.26
N ASP A 32 -8.91 -24.36 -15.44
CA ASP A 32 -8.58 -25.72 -15.85
C ASP A 32 -9.29 -26.76 -14.96
N ILE A 33 -9.81 -27.83 -15.55
CA ILE A 33 -10.49 -28.90 -14.82
C ILE A 33 -9.46 -29.77 -14.09
N ARG A 34 -9.75 -30.14 -12.85
CA ARG A 34 -8.93 -31.09 -12.09
C ARG A 34 -9.44 -32.52 -12.27
N GLY A 35 -8.53 -33.42 -12.67
CA GLY A 35 -8.81 -34.84 -12.85
C GLY A 35 -9.63 -35.16 -14.10
N PHE A 36 -9.62 -34.30 -15.13
CA PHE A 36 -10.39 -34.54 -16.36
C PHE A 36 -9.98 -35.83 -17.08
N THR A 37 -8.67 -36.09 -17.16
CA THR A 37 -8.14 -37.31 -17.79
C THR A 37 -8.58 -38.56 -17.03
N ASP A 38 -8.41 -38.59 -15.70
CA ASP A 38 -8.84 -39.70 -14.84
C ASP A 38 -10.35 -39.95 -14.94
N TYR A 39 -11.15 -38.88 -15.03
CA TYR A 39 -12.59 -38.96 -15.24
C TYR A 39 -12.92 -39.58 -16.60
N THR A 40 -12.21 -39.18 -17.65
CA THR A 40 -12.41 -39.69 -19.02
C THR A 40 -12.06 -41.17 -19.10
N GLU A 41 -10.96 -41.60 -18.47
CA GLU A 41 -10.57 -43.01 -18.40
C GLU A 41 -11.62 -43.87 -17.69
N ARG A 42 -12.27 -43.33 -16.66
CA ARG A 42 -13.23 -44.07 -15.84
C ARG A 42 -14.65 -44.09 -16.42
N GLU A 43 -15.15 -42.95 -16.89
CA GLU A 43 -16.54 -42.79 -17.33
C GLU A 43 -16.72 -42.88 -18.86
N GLY A 44 -15.61 -42.84 -19.61
CA GLY A 44 -15.58 -42.93 -21.06
C GLY A 44 -15.81 -41.59 -21.79
N ASP A 45 -15.40 -41.56 -23.06
CA ASP A 45 -15.32 -40.33 -23.87
C ASP A 45 -16.65 -39.58 -24.01
N GLU A 46 -17.77 -40.29 -24.14
CA GLU A 46 -19.08 -39.65 -24.35
C GLU A 46 -19.58 -38.96 -23.07
N ALA A 47 -19.35 -39.55 -21.90
CA ALA A 47 -19.67 -38.93 -20.62
C ALA A 47 -18.76 -37.73 -20.35
N ALA A 48 -17.45 -37.87 -20.60
CA ALA A 48 -16.48 -36.78 -20.52
C ALA A 48 -16.85 -35.61 -21.45
N ARG A 49 -17.30 -35.90 -22.68
CA ARG A 49 -17.71 -34.89 -23.65
C ARG A 49 -18.97 -34.14 -23.22
N GLN A 50 -19.97 -34.81 -22.64
CA GLN A 50 -21.18 -34.17 -22.12
C GLN A 50 -20.87 -33.28 -20.92
N MET A 51 -20.00 -33.78 -20.03
CA MET A 51 -19.52 -33.05 -18.87
C MET A 51 -18.76 -31.78 -19.27
N LEU A 52 -17.83 -31.91 -20.23
CA LEU A 52 -17.04 -30.79 -20.74
C LEU A 52 -17.93 -29.70 -21.34
N ARG A 53 -18.97 -30.08 -22.09
CA ARG A 53 -19.95 -29.13 -22.64
C ARG A 53 -20.72 -28.37 -21.55
N GLY A 54 -21.11 -29.05 -20.47
CA GLY A 54 -21.78 -28.41 -19.33
C GLY A 54 -20.87 -27.41 -18.63
N TYR A 55 -19.61 -27.78 -18.40
CA TYR A 55 -18.61 -26.89 -17.84
C TYR A 55 -18.34 -25.67 -18.74
N HIS A 56 -18.12 -25.89 -20.03
CA HIS A 56 -17.91 -24.83 -21.01
C HIS A 56 -19.04 -23.82 -21.03
N ALA A 57 -20.29 -24.30 -20.99
CA ALA A 57 -21.47 -23.42 -20.95
C ALA A 57 -21.48 -22.54 -19.69
N ILE A 58 -21.22 -23.11 -18.51
CA ILE A 58 -21.18 -22.37 -17.24
C ILE A 58 -20.08 -21.31 -17.26
N VAL A 59 -18.86 -21.68 -17.65
CA VAL A 59 -17.72 -20.76 -17.61
C VAL A 59 -17.93 -19.60 -18.60
N ARG A 60 -18.36 -19.90 -19.82
CA ARG A 60 -18.63 -18.87 -20.83
C ARG A 60 -19.70 -17.89 -20.37
N GLU A 61 -20.83 -18.40 -19.87
CA GLU A 61 -21.93 -17.57 -19.34
C GLU A 61 -21.43 -16.61 -18.26
N LYS A 62 -20.64 -17.11 -17.28
CA LYS A 62 -20.15 -16.27 -16.18
C LYS A 62 -19.10 -15.24 -16.59
N ILE A 63 -18.26 -15.56 -17.57
CA ILE A 63 -17.30 -14.60 -18.14
C ILE A 63 -18.06 -13.46 -18.82
N GLU A 64 -19.05 -13.79 -19.64
CA GLU A 64 -19.86 -12.80 -20.39
C GLU A 64 -20.72 -11.93 -19.45
N GLU A 65 -21.31 -12.51 -18.39
CA GLU A 65 -22.14 -11.79 -17.41
C GLU A 65 -21.42 -10.61 -16.73
N VAL A 66 -20.11 -10.72 -16.51
CA VAL A 66 -19.31 -9.65 -15.88
C VAL A 66 -18.55 -8.78 -16.90
N GLY A 67 -18.83 -8.95 -18.19
CA GLY A 67 -18.20 -8.20 -19.28
C GLY A 67 -16.75 -8.64 -19.59
N GLY A 68 -16.38 -9.89 -19.28
CA GLY A 68 -15.14 -10.48 -19.73
C GLY A 68 -15.20 -10.97 -21.18
N THR A 69 -14.05 -11.23 -21.78
CA THR A 69 -13.94 -11.75 -23.16
C THR A 69 -13.20 -13.08 -23.15
N VAL A 70 -13.86 -14.13 -23.65
CA VAL A 70 -13.21 -15.43 -23.88
C VAL A 70 -12.24 -15.28 -25.05
N VAL A 71 -10.96 -15.52 -24.80
CA VAL A 71 -9.89 -15.47 -25.81
C VAL A 71 -9.84 -16.79 -26.57
N LYS A 72 -9.73 -17.91 -25.84
CA LYS A 72 -9.71 -19.25 -26.41
C LYS A 72 -10.06 -20.33 -25.39
N GLU A 73 -10.53 -21.44 -25.91
CA GLU A 73 -10.73 -22.70 -25.18
C GLU A 73 -9.48 -23.56 -25.30
N LEU A 74 -9.09 -24.18 -24.19
CA LEU A 74 -7.85 -24.96 -24.06
C LEU A 74 -8.16 -26.44 -23.82
N GLY A 75 -9.19 -26.98 -24.48
CA GLY A 75 -9.72 -28.30 -24.18
C GLY A 75 -10.59 -28.27 -22.93
N ASP A 76 -10.02 -28.64 -21.78
CA ASP A 76 -10.66 -28.63 -20.45
C ASP A 76 -10.47 -27.32 -19.66
N GLY A 77 -9.80 -26.35 -20.27
CA GLY A 77 -9.60 -25.01 -19.70
C GLY A 77 -10.11 -23.86 -20.56
N PHE A 78 -10.08 -22.66 -19.97
CA PHE A 78 -10.37 -21.40 -20.65
C PHE A 78 -9.23 -20.41 -20.45
N MET A 79 -8.97 -19.59 -21.48
CA MET A 79 -8.28 -18.32 -21.36
C MET A 79 -9.27 -17.19 -21.63
N ALA A 80 -9.35 -16.23 -20.71
CA ALA A 80 -10.21 -15.07 -20.83
C ALA A 80 -9.51 -13.80 -20.32
N THR A 81 -10.04 -12.65 -20.73
CA THR A 81 -9.53 -11.34 -20.32
C THR A 81 -10.62 -10.46 -19.75
N PHE A 82 -10.22 -9.58 -18.82
CA PHE A 82 -11.08 -8.60 -18.18
C PHE A 82 -10.36 -7.25 -18.12
N ARG A 83 -11.12 -6.16 -18.21
CA ARG A 83 -10.57 -4.79 -18.08
C ARG A 83 -10.12 -4.43 -16.66
N GLY A 84 -10.28 -5.34 -15.69
CA GLY A 84 -9.85 -5.12 -14.31
C GLY A 84 -9.88 -6.37 -13.44
N ALA A 85 -9.12 -6.31 -12.35
CA ALA A 85 -8.89 -7.45 -11.46
C ALA A 85 -10.12 -7.88 -10.67
N ARG A 86 -10.95 -6.91 -10.25
CA ARG A 86 -12.17 -7.19 -9.46
C ARG A 86 -13.23 -7.98 -10.24
N PRO A 87 -13.62 -7.61 -11.49
CA PRO A 87 -14.50 -8.43 -12.33
C PRO A 87 -14.01 -9.87 -12.52
N ALA A 88 -12.70 -10.07 -12.77
CA ALA A 88 -12.13 -11.39 -12.94
C ALA A 88 -12.32 -12.26 -11.69
N ILE A 89 -12.02 -11.72 -10.51
CA ILE A 89 -12.17 -12.44 -9.23
C ILE A 89 -13.64 -12.75 -8.93
N LEU A 90 -14.55 -11.80 -9.18
CA LEU A 90 -15.99 -12.04 -9.00
C LEU A 90 -16.51 -13.12 -9.94
N CYS A 91 -16.05 -13.13 -11.20
CA CYS A 91 -16.33 -14.19 -12.17
C CYS A 91 -15.83 -15.54 -11.67
N SER A 92 -14.59 -15.63 -11.16
CA SER A 92 -14.04 -16.88 -10.61
C SER A 92 -14.91 -17.43 -9.49
N ILE A 93 -15.40 -16.57 -8.61
CA ILE A 93 -16.26 -16.96 -7.49
C ILE A 93 -17.64 -17.42 -8.00
N ALA A 94 -18.21 -16.73 -8.99
CA ALA A 94 -19.45 -17.14 -9.63
C ALA A 94 -19.34 -18.51 -10.33
N ILE A 95 -18.22 -18.78 -11.00
CA ILE A 95 -17.91 -20.07 -11.62
C ILE A 95 -17.85 -21.17 -10.55
N GLN A 96 -17.06 -20.98 -9.49
CA GLN A 96 -16.95 -21.97 -8.41
C GLN A 96 -18.32 -22.27 -7.75
N ARG A 97 -19.19 -21.25 -7.62
CA ARG A 97 -20.56 -21.42 -7.13
C ARG A 97 -21.43 -22.24 -8.05
N ALA A 98 -21.44 -21.89 -9.33
CA ALA A 98 -22.26 -22.56 -10.33
C ALA A 98 -21.87 -24.03 -10.45
N ILE A 99 -20.56 -24.33 -10.43
CA ILE A 99 -20.03 -25.70 -10.44
C ILE A 99 -20.42 -26.45 -9.15
N ALA A 100 -20.25 -25.83 -7.98
CA ALA A 100 -20.66 -26.45 -6.72
C ALA A 100 -22.18 -26.71 -6.67
N GLN A 101 -22.99 -25.85 -7.26
CA GLN A 101 -24.44 -26.04 -7.38
C GLN A 101 -24.80 -27.16 -8.37
N ALA A 102 -24.12 -27.23 -9.52
CA ALA A 102 -24.29 -28.31 -10.49
C ALA A 102 -23.94 -29.67 -9.87
N LYS A 103 -22.82 -29.75 -9.14
CA LYS A 103 -22.39 -30.94 -8.37
C LYS A 103 -23.43 -31.40 -7.36
N ARG A 104 -24.15 -30.50 -6.71
CA ARG A 104 -25.23 -30.89 -5.76
C ARG A 104 -26.47 -31.46 -6.47
N ARG A 105 -26.71 -31.08 -7.72
CA ARG A 105 -27.89 -31.51 -8.49
C ARG A 105 -27.67 -32.85 -9.20
N GLN A 106 -26.44 -33.20 -9.51
CA GLN A 106 -26.05 -34.46 -10.13
C GLN A 106 -25.36 -35.32 -9.07
N ALA A 107 -25.97 -36.43 -8.64
CA ALA A 107 -25.47 -37.30 -7.58
C ALA A 107 -24.23 -38.13 -8.00
N GLY A 108 -23.17 -37.47 -8.48
CA GLY A 108 -21.91 -38.07 -8.92
C GLY A 108 -20.68 -37.29 -8.44
N GLU A 109 -19.48 -37.81 -8.74
CA GLU A 109 -18.21 -37.09 -8.52
C GLU A 109 -18.22 -35.79 -9.34
N GLY A 110 -18.51 -34.68 -8.67
CA GLY A 110 -18.53 -33.39 -9.35
C GLY A 110 -17.14 -32.83 -9.55
N ILE A 111 -16.95 -32.30 -10.75
CA ILE A 111 -15.73 -31.66 -11.23
C ILE A 111 -15.35 -30.48 -10.37
N GLU A 112 -14.05 -30.31 -10.18
CA GLU A 112 -13.47 -29.17 -9.49
C GLU A 112 -12.50 -28.46 -10.44
N VAL A 113 -12.44 -27.14 -10.31
CA VAL A 113 -11.70 -26.30 -11.25
C VAL A 113 -10.66 -25.50 -10.49
N GLY A 114 -9.44 -25.47 -11.01
CA GLY A 114 -8.40 -24.55 -10.57
C GLY A 114 -8.45 -23.27 -11.40
N ILE A 115 -8.28 -22.12 -10.75
CA ILE A 115 -8.30 -20.82 -11.42
C ILE A 115 -7.04 -20.03 -11.06
N GLY A 116 -6.40 -19.44 -12.07
CA GLY A 116 -5.26 -18.54 -11.92
C GLY A 116 -5.50 -17.19 -12.59
N ILE A 117 -5.15 -16.09 -11.91
CA ILE A 117 -5.38 -14.73 -12.41
C ILE A 117 -4.14 -13.85 -12.23
N ASN A 118 -3.71 -13.20 -13.31
CA ASN A 118 -2.67 -12.16 -13.31
C ASN A 118 -3.19 -10.87 -13.97
N THR A 119 -2.66 -9.72 -13.58
CA THR A 119 -2.92 -8.44 -14.25
C THR A 119 -1.59 -7.83 -14.64
N GLY A 120 -1.47 -7.43 -15.91
CA GLY A 120 -0.25 -6.88 -16.48
C GLY A 120 -0.51 -6.31 -17.87
N GLU A 121 0.53 -6.20 -18.69
CA GLU A 121 0.51 -5.49 -19.98
C GLU A 121 1.00 -6.42 -21.12
N PRO A 122 0.28 -7.53 -21.39
CA PRO A 122 0.60 -8.40 -22.52
C PRO A 122 0.37 -7.70 -23.86
N ILE A 123 1.04 -8.20 -24.89
CA ILE A 123 0.83 -7.72 -26.26
C ILE A 123 -0.40 -8.42 -26.84
N GLN A 124 -1.36 -7.65 -27.33
CA GLN A 124 -2.52 -8.18 -28.05
C GLN A 124 -2.15 -8.46 -29.51
N GLU A 125 -2.34 -9.70 -29.95
CA GLU A 125 -2.11 -10.11 -31.34
C GLU A 125 -3.43 -10.65 -31.92
N GLY A 126 -4.14 -9.78 -32.66
CA GLY A 126 -5.47 -10.07 -33.15
C GLY A 126 -6.47 -10.28 -32.01
N SER A 127 -7.02 -11.50 -31.90
CA SER A 127 -7.91 -11.89 -30.81
C SER A 127 -7.19 -12.61 -29.66
N ASP A 128 -5.88 -12.81 -29.74
CA ASP A 128 -5.07 -13.52 -28.74
C ASP A 128 -4.14 -12.57 -27.96
N TYR A 129 -3.53 -13.07 -26.89
CA TYR A 129 -2.54 -12.35 -26.10
C TYR A 129 -1.26 -13.16 -25.94
N ILE A 130 -0.12 -12.49 -26.11
CA ILE A 130 1.20 -13.06 -25.95
C ILE A 130 2.01 -12.26 -24.93
N GLY A 131 2.93 -12.93 -24.24
CA GLY A 131 3.87 -12.28 -23.33
C GLY A 131 3.99 -12.95 -21.98
N LEU A 132 4.85 -12.36 -21.14
CA LEU A 132 5.21 -12.91 -19.84
C LEU A 132 4.00 -12.98 -18.89
N ASP A 133 3.12 -11.97 -18.94
CA ASP A 133 1.93 -11.92 -18.08
C ASP A 133 0.90 -13.02 -18.36
N VAL A 134 0.78 -13.43 -19.63
CA VAL A 134 -0.07 -14.57 -20.05
C VAL A 134 0.52 -15.87 -19.52
N ASN A 135 1.83 -16.05 -19.70
CA ASN A 135 2.54 -17.21 -19.17
C ASN A 135 2.43 -17.27 -17.63
N PHE A 136 2.50 -16.12 -16.94
CA PHE A 136 2.39 -16.07 -15.50
C PHE A 136 1.00 -16.51 -15.03
N ALA A 137 -0.08 -15.98 -15.62
CA ALA A 137 -1.45 -16.39 -15.30
C ALA A 137 -1.66 -17.90 -15.51
N ALA A 138 -1.14 -18.45 -16.62
CA ALA A 138 -1.20 -19.88 -16.89
C ALA A 138 -0.43 -20.71 -15.84
N ARG A 139 0.73 -20.25 -15.36
CA ARG A 139 1.49 -20.93 -14.30
C ARG A 139 0.82 -20.86 -12.94
N ILE A 140 0.17 -19.75 -12.61
CA ILE A 140 -0.66 -19.64 -11.41
C ILE A 140 -1.81 -20.64 -11.47
N CYS A 141 -2.49 -20.73 -12.62
CA CYS A 141 -3.57 -21.69 -12.81
C CYS A 141 -3.07 -23.11 -12.68
N ALA A 142 -1.92 -23.47 -13.26
CA ALA A 142 -1.38 -24.83 -13.20
C ALA A 142 -1.15 -25.37 -11.78
N ILE A 143 -0.84 -24.50 -10.81
CA ILE A 143 -0.60 -24.90 -9.41
C ILE A 143 -1.84 -24.75 -8.51
N ALA A 144 -2.94 -24.19 -9.02
CA ALA A 144 -4.17 -24.04 -8.27
C ALA A 144 -4.82 -25.40 -8.00
N LYS A 145 -5.06 -25.72 -6.73
CA LYS A 145 -5.72 -26.96 -6.29
C LYS A 145 -7.19 -27.01 -6.75
N PRO A 146 -7.84 -28.19 -6.68
CA PRO A 146 -9.27 -28.31 -6.95
C PRO A 146 -10.10 -27.29 -6.14
N GLY A 147 -10.94 -26.51 -6.82
CA GLY A 147 -11.78 -25.47 -6.20
C GLY A 147 -11.04 -24.20 -5.78
N GLN A 148 -9.73 -24.11 -6.03
CA GLN A 148 -8.90 -23.00 -5.58
C GLN A 148 -8.85 -21.88 -6.63
N ILE A 149 -8.92 -20.64 -6.15
CA ILE A 149 -8.69 -19.44 -6.95
C ILE A 149 -7.40 -18.79 -6.45
N LEU A 150 -6.38 -18.75 -7.29
CA LEU A 150 -5.10 -18.10 -7.01
C LEU A 150 -4.93 -16.84 -7.84
N VAL A 151 -4.41 -15.79 -7.20
CA VAL A 151 -4.13 -14.50 -7.85
C VAL A 151 -2.72 -14.03 -7.55
N ALA A 152 -2.10 -13.37 -8.52
CA ALA A 152 -0.83 -12.67 -8.32
C ALA A 152 -0.98 -11.52 -7.32
N GLU A 153 0.13 -11.12 -6.69
CA GLU A 153 0.18 -9.96 -5.79
C GLU A 153 -0.37 -8.69 -6.44
N THR A 154 0.05 -8.37 -7.67
CA THR A 154 -0.46 -7.23 -8.46
C THR A 154 -1.97 -7.29 -8.65
N THR A 155 -2.52 -8.46 -9.02
CA THR A 155 -3.97 -8.65 -9.18
C THR A 155 -4.73 -8.44 -7.87
N ARG A 156 -4.20 -8.95 -6.74
CA ARG A 156 -4.80 -8.70 -5.41
C ARG A 156 -4.83 -7.20 -5.11
N TRP A 157 -3.71 -6.50 -5.32
CA TRP A 157 -3.61 -5.07 -5.03
C TRP A 157 -4.57 -4.24 -5.87
N LEU A 158 -4.64 -4.49 -7.17
CA LEU A 158 -5.55 -3.81 -8.10
C LEU A 158 -7.03 -4.14 -7.82
N ALA A 159 -7.33 -5.35 -7.36
CA ALA A 159 -8.69 -5.73 -7.00
C ALA A 159 -9.20 -5.03 -5.73
N GLY A 160 -8.29 -4.66 -4.82
CA GLY A 160 -8.62 -4.03 -3.55
C GLY A 160 -9.55 -4.87 -2.68
N ARG A 161 -10.31 -4.22 -1.79
CA ARG A 161 -11.31 -4.90 -0.96
C ARG A 161 -12.57 -5.17 -1.78
N ILE A 162 -12.97 -6.45 -1.88
CA ILE A 162 -14.20 -6.86 -2.55
C ILE A 162 -15.27 -7.22 -1.51
N GLU A 163 -16.33 -6.43 -1.47
CA GLU A 163 -17.52 -6.72 -0.68
C GLU A 163 -18.60 -7.30 -1.60
N MET A 164 -19.12 -8.48 -1.24
CA MET A 164 -20.33 -9.03 -1.89
C MET A 164 -21.56 -8.72 -1.04
N ARG A 165 -22.73 -8.68 -1.68
CA ARG A 165 -24.00 -8.59 -0.95
C ARG A 165 -24.15 -9.81 -0.04
N ARG A 166 -24.83 -9.65 1.10
CA ARG A 166 -25.06 -10.75 2.07
C ARG A 166 -25.76 -11.97 1.45
N SER A 167 -26.63 -11.77 0.45
CA SER A 167 -27.28 -12.83 -0.33
C SER A 167 -26.28 -13.67 -1.14
N ASP A 168 -25.13 -13.09 -1.45
CA ASP A 168 -24.12 -13.61 -2.36
C ASP A 168 -22.89 -14.03 -1.56
N GLY A 169 -23.06 -14.56 -0.34
CA GLY A 169 -22.02 -15.33 0.36
C GLY A 169 -20.77 -14.59 0.84
N GLY A 170 -20.95 -13.47 1.55
CA GLY A 170 -19.94 -12.92 2.47
C GLY A 170 -18.84 -12.03 1.86
N THR A 171 -17.84 -11.70 2.68
CA THR A 171 -16.67 -10.90 2.27
C THR A 171 -15.66 -11.80 1.55
N VAL A 172 -15.04 -11.28 0.49
CA VAL A 172 -13.89 -11.93 -0.15
C VAL A 172 -12.65 -11.67 0.69
N GLU A 173 -11.97 -12.73 1.10
CA GLU A 173 -10.73 -12.67 1.85
C GLU A 173 -9.57 -13.19 1.02
N TYR A 174 -8.42 -12.51 1.10
CA TYR A 174 -7.19 -12.89 0.42
C TYR A 174 -6.22 -13.51 1.41
N LEU A 175 -6.08 -14.83 1.36
CA LEU A 175 -5.14 -15.57 2.18
C LEU A 175 -3.77 -15.61 1.48
N ASP A 176 -2.75 -15.11 2.16
CA ASP A 176 -1.37 -15.18 1.67
C ASP A 176 -0.88 -16.62 1.64
N ARG A 177 -0.46 -17.09 0.48
CA ARG A 177 0.13 -18.43 0.29
C ARG A 177 1.67 -18.39 0.21
N GLY A 178 2.26 -17.21 0.35
CA GLY A 178 3.71 -17.03 0.35
C GLY A 178 4.31 -17.01 -1.05
N LEU A 179 5.63 -17.22 -1.11
CA LEU A 179 6.40 -17.24 -2.35
C LEU A 179 6.36 -18.62 -3.00
N HIS A 180 6.11 -18.65 -4.31
CA HIS A 180 6.08 -19.86 -5.13
C HIS A 180 7.08 -19.76 -6.29
N GLU A 181 7.91 -20.79 -6.45
CA GLU A 181 8.74 -20.95 -7.64
C GLU A 181 7.88 -21.44 -8.80
N LEU A 182 7.90 -20.71 -9.92
CA LEU A 182 7.10 -21.04 -11.09
C LEU A 182 8.01 -21.29 -12.30
N LYS A 183 7.75 -22.38 -13.01
CA LYS A 183 8.54 -22.75 -14.20
C LYS A 183 8.55 -21.61 -15.23
N GLY A 184 9.76 -21.16 -15.57
CA GLY A 184 9.99 -20.07 -16.53
C GLY A 184 10.13 -18.69 -15.91
N PHE A 185 10.08 -18.58 -14.58
CA PHE A 185 10.32 -17.34 -13.84
C PHE A 185 11.56 -17.51 -12.94
N PRO A 186 12.57 -16.61 -13.03
CA PRO A 186 13.80 -16.74 -12.24
C PRO A 186 13.60 -16.40 -10.76
N GLU A 187 12.56 -15.62 -10.44
CA GLU A 187 12.23 -15.20 -9.07
C GLU A 187 10.97 -15.91 -8.58
N ALA A 188 10.94 -16.25 -7.29
CA ALA A 188 9.74 -16.75 -6.64
C ALA A 188 8.66 -15.64 -6.60
N LYS A 189 7.43 -15.97 -6.97
CA LYS A 189 6.32 -15.03 -7.05
C LYS A 189 5.35 -15.23 -5.90
N ARG A 190 4.92 -14.15 -5.26
CA ARG A 190 3.95 -14.22 -4.15
C ARG A 190 2.54 -14.38 -4.67
N LEU A 191 1.81 -15.36 -4.12
CA LEU A 191 0.45 -15.67 -4.55
C LEU A 191 -0.53 -15.60 -3.38
N PHE A 192 -1.77 -15.27 -3.72
CA PHE A 192 -2.86 -15.16 -2.77
C PHE A 192 -4.01 -16.06 -3.19
N GLU A 193 -4.58 -16.77 -2.23
CA GLU A 193 -5.82 -17.49 -2.42
C GLU A 193 -7.00 -16.59 -2.13
N VAL A 194 -7.95 -16.57 -3.05
CA VAL A 194 -9.23 -15.90 -2.89
C VAL A 194 -10.20 -16.86 -2.21
N THR A 195 -10.50 -16.58 -0.95
CA THR A 195 -11.49 -17.32 -0.18
C THR A 195 -12.79 -16.53 -0.10
N TRP A 196 -13.90 -17.24 -0.28
CA TRP A 196 -15.23 -16.67 -0.25
C TRP A 196 -16.10 -17.62 0.57
N ARG A 197 -16.52 -17.20 1.76
CA ARG A 197 -17.32 -18.05 2.65
C ARG A 197 -18.81 -17.83 2.40
N PRO A 198 -19.57 -18.83 1.95
CA PRO A 198 -21.00 -18.82 2.20
C PRO A 198 -21.20 -18.77 3.73
N GLY A 199 -21.99 -17.82 4.23
CA GLY A 199 -22.26 -17.71 5.67
C GLY A 199 -22.74 -19.06 6.22
N ALA A 200 -22.02 -19.61 7.19
CA ALA A 200 -22.18 -20.99 7.64
C ALA A 200 -23.22 -21.13 8.77
N PHE A 201 -24.05 -22.19 8.71
CA PHE A 201 -24.46 -22.94 9.90
C PHE A 201 -24.72 -24.41 9.52
N GLY A 202 -23.98 -25.32 10.15
CA GLY A 202 -24.26 -26.76 10.21
C GLY A 202 -23.70 -27.60 9.07
N GLU A 203 -22.48 -28.13 9.24
CA GLU A 203 -22.23 -29.58 9.32
C GLU A 203 -20.73 -29.86 9.47
N ALA A 204 -20.43 -30.76 10.40
CA ALA A 204 -19.12 -31.27 10.69
C ALA A 204 -18.69 -32.30 9.64
N SER A 205 -17.39 -32.32 9.29
CA SER A 205 -16.52 -33.52 9.21
C SER A 205 -15.13 -33.08 8.70
N ALA A 206 -14.08 -33.24 9.52
CA ALA A 206 -12.96 -34.20 9.38
C ALA A 206 -12.00 -33.85 8.21
N SER A 207 -10.67 -33.76 8.37
CA SER A 207 -9.71 -34.51 9.17
C SER A 207 -8.46 -33.63 9.40
N ALA A 208 -8.02 -33.43 10.65
CA ALA A 208 -6.98 -34.17 11.40
C ALA A 208 -5.60 -33.48 11.37
N GLU A 209 -5.24 -32.85 12.49
CA GLU A 209 -3.98 -33.08 13.24
C GLU A 209 -4.05 -32.33 14.59
N THR A 210 -3.97 -33.07 15.70
CA THR A 210 -4.19 -32.59 17.07
C THR A 210 -2.88 -32.15 17.74
N PRO A 211 -2.78 -30.97 18.40
CA PRO A 211 -1.67 -30.65 19.29
C PRO A 211 -2.04 -30.73 20.80
N ALA A 212 -1.00 -30.92 21.62
CA ALA A 212 -0.93 -31.33 23.03
C ALA A 212 -1.76 -30.55 24.10
N PRO A 213 -2.04 -31.15 25.27
CA PRO A 213 -2.86 -30.56 26.33
C PRO A 213 -2.13 -29.38 27.01
N GLY A 214 -2.83 -28.26 27.12
CA GLY A 214 -2.30 -26.92 27.42
C GLY A 214 -2.40 -25.96 26.22
N GLY A 215 -2.42 -26.50 25.00
CA GLY A 215 -2.72 -25.76 23.77
C GLY A 215 -4.20 -25.39 23.63
N GLU A 216 -5.13 -26.21 24.14
CA GLU A 216 -6.56 -25.96 24.05
C GLU A 216 -6.99 -24.68 24.79
N GLU A 217 -6.48 -24.43 26.00
CA GLU A 217 -6.82 -23.20 26.75
C GLU A 217 -6.23 -21.95 26.09
N ILE A 218 -5.02 -22.04 25.52
CA ILE A 218 -4.39 -20.94 24.79
C ILE A 218 -5.12 -20.69 23.47
N ALA A 219 -5.51 -21.75 22.76
CA ALA A 219 -6.27 -21.66 21.52
C ALA A 219 -7.69 -21.13 21.78
N ALA A 220 -8.35 -21.57 22.85
CA ALA A 220 -9.65 -21.06 23.28
C ALA A 220 -9.56 -19.59 23.69
N PHE A 221 -8.53 -19.19 24.44
CA PHE A 221 -8.28 -17.79 24.80
C PHE A 221 -8.02 -16.92 23.56
N LYS A 222 -7.14 -17.36 22.66
CA LYS A 222 -6.84 -16.66 21.40
C LYS A 222 -8.08 -16.52 20.52
N THR A 223 -8.90 -17.57 20.44
CA THR A 223 -10.17 -17.55 19.70
C THR A 223 -11.19 -16.60 20.34
N ALA A 224 -11.29 -16.61 21.67
CA ALA A 224 -12.16 -15.68 22.41
C ALA A 224 -11.73 -14.22 22.21
N VAL A 225 -10.43 -13.93 22.25
CA VAL A 225 -9.88 -12.59 21.97
C VAL A 225 -10.11 -12.17 20.51
N GLN A 226 -9.91 -13.06 19.54
CA GLN A 226 -10.18 -12.75 18.13
C GLN A 226 -11.67 -12.44 17.90
N ARG A 227 -12.57 -13.23 18.49
CA ARG A 227 -14.01 -12.96 18.47
C ARG A 227 -14.34 -11.62 19.13
N ALA A 228 -13.77 -11.36 20.29
CA ALA A 228 -13.94 -10.12 21.03
C ALA A 228 -13.54 -8.89 20.19
N ILE A 229 -12.35 -8.92 19.58
CA ILE A 229 -11.88 -7.85 18.70
C ILE A 229 -12.82 -7.65 17.52
N GLY A 230 -13.34 -8.72 16.92
CA GLY A 230 -14.31 -8.65 15.84
C GLY A 230 -15.62 -7.96 16.24
N VAL A 231 -16.17 -8.30 17.41
CA VAL A 231 -17.39 -7.67 17.95
C VAL A 231 -17.15 -6.19 18.23
N LEU A 232 -16.07 -5.86 18.94
CA LEU A 232 -15.75 -4.48 19.30
C LEU A 232 -15.49 -3.62 18.07
N THR A 233 -14.83 -4.16 17.04
CA THR A 233 -14.62 -3.46 15.76
C THR A 233 -15.94 -3.15 15.05
N ARG A 234 -16.92 -4.05 15.13
CA ARG A 234 -18.27 -3.80 14.57
C ARG A 234 -19.02 -2.73 15.33
N VAL A 235 -18.92 -2.67 16.66
CA VAL A 235 -19.53 -1.60 17.48
C VAL A 235 -18.91 -0.23 17.19
N LEU A 236 -17.59 -0.18 16.98
CA LEU A 236 -16.90 1.06 16.60
C LEU A 236 -17.29 1.58 15.21
N GLY A 237 -17.82 0.71 14.34
CA GLY A 237 -18.36 1.09 13.03
C GLY A 237 -19.86 1.45 13.02
N VAL A 238 -20.52 1.46 14.18
CA VAL A 238 -21.92 1.90 14.30
C VAL A 238 -21.99 3.42 14.24
N THR A 239 -22.95 3.94 13.48
CA THR A 239 -23.23 5.38 13.40
C THR A 239 -24.69 5.64 13.77
N HIS A 240 -24.96 6.81 14.36
CA HIS A 240 -26.33 7.27 14.57
C HIS A 240 -26.75 8.13 13.37
N LEU A 241 -27.84 7.76 12.71
CA LEU A 241 -28.26 8.30 11.41
C LEU A 241 -28.64 9.79 11.46
N ASP A 242 -29.15 10.26 12.59
CA ASP A 242 -29.64 11.64 12.73
C ASP A 242 -28.70 12.54 13.54
N ASP A 243 -27.77 11.96 14.30
CA ASP A 243 -26.94 12.69 15.27
C ASP A 243 -25.58 12.00 15.40
N PRO A 244 -24.59 12.39 14.59
CA PRO A 244 -23.24 11.82 14.64
C PRO A 244 -22.56 11.96 16.01
N ALA A 245 -23.02 12.88 16.87
CA ALA A 245 -22.49 13.14 18.20
C ALA A 245 -23.32 12.49 19.33
N PHE A 246 -24.21 11.54 19.00
CA PHE A 246 -25.14 10.94 19.95
C PHE A 246 -24.42 10.37 21.21
N PRO A 247 -24.59 10.99 22.40
CA PRO A 247 -23.70 10.74 23.55
C PRO A 247 -23.68 9.29 24.03
N ALA A 248 -24.83 8.61 24.03
CA ALA A 248 -24.91 7.22 24.50
C ALA A 248 -24.21 6.22 23.55
N LEU A 249 -24.11 6.53 22.25
CA LEU A 249 -23.32 5.73 21.31
C LEU A 249 -21.83 6.02 21.50
N LEU A 250 -21.43 7.29 21.67
CA LEU A 250 -20.04 7.66 21.92
C LEU A 250 -19.51 7.04 23.22
N GLU A 251 -20.29 7.03 24.30
CA GLU A 251 -19.93 6.36 25.56
C GLU A 251 -19.79 4.84 25.37
N CYS A 252 -20.67 4.21 24.59
CA CYS A 252 -20.56 2.80 24.25
C CYS A 252 -19.29 2.50 23.44
N GLN A 253 -18.95 3.35 22.47
CA GLN A 253 -17.76 3.24 21.63
C GLN A 253 -16.46 3.52 22.39
N ALA A 254 -16.48 4.42 23.37
CA ALA A 254 -15.36 4.64 24.29
C ALA A 254 -15.08 3.36 25.11
N LYS A 255 -16.11 2.76 25.73
CA LYS A 255 -15.98 1.47 26.43
C LYS A 255 -15.50 0.35 25.51
N ALA A 256 -15.97 0.31 24.25
CA ALA A 256 -15.53 -0.67 23.27
C ALA A 256 -14.05 -0.49 22.87
N SER A 257 -13.60 0.76 22.74
CA SER A 257 -12.21 1.12 22.43
C SER A 257 -11.26 0.76 23.55
N GLU A 258 -11.62 1.08 24.80
CA GLU A 258 -10.85 0.73 26.00
C GLU A 258 -10.70 -0.78 26.15
N LEU A 259 -11.80 -1.54 26.01
CA LEU A 259 -11.77 -3.00 26.11
C LEU A 259 -10.96 -3.62 24.97
N ARG A 260 -11.06 -3.09 23.74
CA ARG A 260 -10.27 -3.56 22.60
C ARG A 260 -8.78 -3.34 22.83
N LEU A 261 -8.40 -2.17 23.36
CA LEU A 261 -7.01 -1.86 23.71
C LEU A 261 -6.50 -2.76 24.84
N ALA A 262 -7.31 -3.04 25.86
CA ALA A 262 -6.98 -3.96 26.95
C ALA A 262 -6.73 -5.39 26.44
N LEU A 263 -7.58 -5.89 25.54
CA LEU A 263 -7.45 -7.22 24.93
C LEU A 263 -6.26 -7.33 23.96
N SER A 264 -5.95 -6.26 23.21
CA SER A 264 -4.75 -6.19 22.37
C SER A 264 -3.44 -6.12 23.16
N ARG A 265 -3.48 -5.72 24.43
CA ARG A 265 -2.32 -5.74 25.34
C ARG A 265 -2.21 -7.08 26.09
N ALA A 266 -3.34 -7.71 26.41
CA ALA A 266 -3.39 -9.03 27.07
C ALA A 266 -2.85 -10.19 26.21
N THR A 267 -2.74 -10.01 24.89
CA THR A 267 -2.10 -10.99 23.99
C THR A 267 -0.59 -11.15 24.21
N GLY A 268 0.06 -10.26 24.96
CA GLY A 268 1.51 -10.29 25.24
C GLY A 268 1.89 -10.71 26.66
N ASP A 269 0.99 -10.64 27.64
CA ASP A 269 1.31 -10.84 29.06
C ASP A 269 0.16 -11.59 29.76
N ARG A 270 0.44 -12.77 30.34
CA ARG A 270 -0.55 -13.64 31.00
C ARG A 270 -0.99 -13.04 32.35
N ARG A 271 -1.68 -11.91 32.30
CA ARG A 271 -2.48 -11.44 33.44
C ARG A 271 -3.71 -12.33 33.51
N GLY A 272 -3.66 -13.46 34.22
CA GLY A 272 -4.76 -14.28 34.79
C GLY A 272 -6.18 -14.34 34.18
N VAL A 273 -6.41 -13.87 32.95
CA VAL A 273 -7.71 -13.67 32.33
C VAL A 273 -8.02 -14.89 31.48
N THR A 274 -9.18 -15.49 31.73
CA THR A 274 -9.66 -16.70 31.08
C THR A 274 -10.46 -16.37 29.82
N ALA A 275 -10.56 -17.34 28.91
CA ALA A 275 -11.39 -17.19 27.70
C ALA A 275 -12.85 -16.87 28.04
N LYS A 276 -13.34 -17.39 29.17
CA LYS A 276 -14.69 -17.15 29.68
C LYS A 276 -14.89 -15.69 30.09
N GLU A 277 -13.95 -15.11 30.83
CA GLU A 277 -14.01 -13.69 31.23
C GLU A 277 -13.99 -12.74 30.03
N VAL A 278 -13.18 -13.04 29.00
CA VAL A 278 -13.17 -12.26 27.75
C VAL A 278 -14.55 -12.27 27.07
N LEU A 279 -15.21 -13.43 27.02
CA LEU A 279 -16.54 -13.55 26.42
C LEU A 279 -17.60 -12.82 27.27
N GLU A 280 -17.49 -12.87 28.61
CA GLU A 280 -18.40 -12.14 29.51
C GLU A 280 -18.27 -10.62 29.36
N TRP A 281 -17.06 -10.08 29.20
CA TRP A 281 -16.84 -8.65 28.97
C TRP A 281 -17.42 -8.17 27.64
N VAL A 282 -17.44 -9.03 26.62
CA VAL A 282 -17.90 -8.70 25.27
C VAL A 282 -19.41 -8.93 25.09
N ALA A 283 -20.03 -9.77 25.93
CA ALA A 283 -21.43 -10.15 25.83
C ALA A 283 -22.42 -8.96 25.71
N PRO A 284 -22.27 -7.84 26.45
CA PRO A 284 -23.14 -6.68 26.28
C PRO A 284 -23.08 -6.07 24.87
N PHE A 285 -21.90 -6.04 24.25
CA PHE A 285 -21.67 -5.51 22.90
C PHE A 285 -22.26 -6.44 21.82
N GLU A 286 -22.14 -7.76 22.00
CA GLU A 286 -22.83 -8.74 21.14
C GLU A 286 -24.35 -8.58 21.23
N THR A 287 -24.87 -8.36 22.44
CA THR A 287 -26.30 -8.15 22.71
C THR A 287 -26.80 -6.88 22.00
N LEU A 288 -26.03 -5.79 22.03
CA LEU A 288 -26.35 -4.55 21.30
C LEU A 288 -26.40 -4.78 19.78
N LEU A 289 -25.37 -5.41 19.20
CA LEU A 289 -25.36 -5.71 17.76
C LEU A 289 -26.52 -6.62 17.37
N ARG A 290 -26.92 -7.54 18.25
CA ARG A 290 -28.06 -8.43 18.04
C ARG A 290 -29.39 -7.68 18.02
N LEU A 291 -29.64 -6.80 19.00
CA LEU A 291 -30.82 -5.93 19.00
C LEU A 291 -30.89 -5.06 17.73
N MET A 292 -29.75 -4.58 17.23
CA MET A 292 -29.69 -3.78 16.00
C MET A 292 -29.97 -4.60 14.73
N LEU A 293 -29.33 -5.78 14.61
CA LEU A 293 -29.36 -6.57 13.38
C LEU A 293 -30.62 -7.42 13.25
N GLU A 294 -31.15 -7.93 14.37
CA GLU A 294 -32.32 -8.80 14.42
C GLU A 294 -33.59 -8.02 14.82
N ARG A 295 -33.57 -6.68 14.72
CA ARG A 295 -34.65 -5.79 15.18
C ARG A 295 -36.04 -6.19 14.69
N ASN A 296 -36.12 -6.59 13.42
CA ASN A 296 -37.39 -6.91 12.78
C ASN A 296 -37.72 -8.41 12.82
N THR A 297 -36.88 -9.23 13.49
CA THR A 297 -36.99 -10.70 13.50
C THR A 297 -37.06 -11.30 14.91
N LEU A 298 -36.80 -10.51 15.96
CA LEU A 298 -36.88 -10.93 17.35
C LEU A 298 -38.34 -11.03 17.83
N THR A 299 -38.62 -12.03 18.69
CA THR A 299 -39.89 -12.11 19.41
C THR A 299 -39.97 -11.04 20.51
N GLU A 300 -41.17 -10.62 20.90
CA GLU A 300 -41.36 -9.60 21.95
C GLU A 300 -40.69 -9.99 23.27
N GLU A 301 -40.81 -11.25 23.69
CA GLU A 301 -40.20 -11.76 24.92
C GLU A 301 -38.67 -11.73 24.84
N ARG A 302 -38.10 -12.06 23.67
CA ARG A 302 -36.65 -12.04 23.47
C ARG A 302 -36.12 -10.62 23.35
N TRP A 303 -36.89 -9.72 22.74
CA TRP A 303 -36.59 -8.29 22.69
C TRP A 303 -36.51 -7.71 24.10
N ALA A 304 -37.52 -7.93 24.95
CA ALA A 304 -37.55 -7.41 26.32
C ALA A 304 -36.36 -7.89 27.19
N GLN A 305 -35.91 -9.14 26.98
CA GLN A 305 -34.72 -9.67 27.66
C GLN A 305 -33.43 -8.96 27.21
N LEU A 306 -33.21 -8.82 25.91
CA LEU A 306 -32.01 -8.19 25.36
C LEU A 306 -31.99 -6.68 25.64
N ASP A 307 -33.14 -6.04 25.54
CA ASP A 307 -33.40 -4.63 25.89
C ASP A 307 -32.91 -4.32 27.31
N THR A 308 -33.32 -5.15 28.28
CA THR A 308 -32.94 -5.00 29.69
C THR A 308 -31.41 -5.13 29.88
N LEU A 309 -30.77 -6.06 29.17
CA LEU A 309 -29.33 -6.29 29.25
C LEU A 309 -28.52 -5.12 28.67
N VAL A 310 -28.95 -4.57 27.52
CA VAL A 310 -28.29 -3.41 26.90
C VAL A 310 -28.56 -2.13 27.69
N ALA A 311 -29.77 -1.94 28.21
CA ALA A 311 -30.11 -0.81 29.08
C ALA A 311 -29.27 -0.80 30.36
N ARG A 312 -28.97 -1.97 30.93
CA ARG A 312 -28.12 -2.10 32.12
C ARG A 312 -26.65 -1.79 31.82
N ALA A 313 -26.14 -2.14 30.65
CA ALA A 313 -24.74 -1.96 30.30
C ALA A 313 -24.40 -0.58 29.71
N PHE A 314 -25.31 -0.01 28.91
CA PHE A 314 -25.06 1.21 28.12
C PHE A 314 -26.15 2.29 28.26
N GLY A 315 -27.19 2.03 29.06
CA GLY A 315 -28.28 2.98 29.31
C GLY A 315 -29.45 2.88 28.34
N ARG A 316 -30.62 3.38 28.79
CA ARG A 316 -31.87 3.42 28.01
C ARG A 316 -31.79 4.23 26.69
N PRO A 317 -31.04 5.35 26.60
CA PRO A 317 -31.01 6.14 25.37
C PRO A 317 -30.53 5.35 24.15
N LEU A 318 -29.53 4.47 24.34
CA LEU A 318 -28.99 3.63 23.26
C LEU A 318 -30.04 2.62 22.78
N VAL A 319 -30.76 2.00 23.71
CA VAL A 319 -31.85 1.07 23.43
C VAL A 319 -32.99 1.74 22.66
N ASN A 320 -33.37 2.95 23.06
CA ASN A 320 -34.38 3.74 22.34
C ASN A 320 -33.95 4.07 20.91
N ALA A 321 -32.66 4.37 20.68
CA ALA A 321 -32.13 4.61 19.34
C ALA A 321 -32.18 3.33 18.46
N VAL A 322 -31.89 2.16 19.04
CA VAL A 322 -32.02 0.86 18.37
C VAL A 322 -33.48 0.57 18.01
N ALA A 323 -34.40 0.73 18.98
CA ALA A 323 -35.84 0.51 18.76
C ALA A 323 -36.38 1.38 17.62
N ARG A 324 -35.92 2.64 17.55
CA ARG A 324 -36.28 3.60 16.49
C ARG A 324 -35.54 3.38 15.16
N GLY A 325 -34.56 2.47 15.11
CA GLY A 325 -33.76 2.20 13.90
C GLY A 325 -32.84 3.34 13.50
N ARG A 326 -32.41 4.15 14.46
CA ARG A 326 -31.52 5.29 14.21
C ARG A 326 -30.04 4.93 14.30
N LEU A 327 -29.72 3.65 14.48
CA LEU A 327 -28.33 3.15 14.44
C LEU A 327 -28.12 2.30 13.20
N ALA A 328 -27.07 2.59 12.43
CA ALA A 328 -26.72 1.89 11.21
C ALA A 328 -25.26 1.40 11.23
N SER A 329 -25.00 0.29 10.52
CA SER A 329 -23.65 -0.22 10.27
C SER A 329 -23.30 0.00 8.79
N GLY A 330 -22.32 0.85 8.51
CA GLY A 330 -21.86 1.20 7.15
C GLY A 330 -22.28 2.61 6.71
N ALA A 331 -21.48 3.21 5.82
CA ALA A 331 -21.64 4.58 5.32
C ALA A 331 -23.01 4.80 4.63
N PRO A 332 -23.61 5.99 4.73
CA PRO A 332 -24.96 6.24 4.21
C PRO A 332 -24.98 6.24 2.67
N THR A 333 -25.86 5.43 2.08
CA THR A 333 -26.11 5.35 0.63
C THR A 333 -27.14 6.39 0.20
N ALA A 334 -26.75 7.29 -0.70
CA ALA A 334 -27.64 8.26 -1.34
C ALA A 334 -28.63 7.55 -2.30
N THR A 335 -29.90 7.93 -2.22
CA THR A 335 -31.01 7.35 -3.00
C THR A 335 -31.14 8.06 -4.35
N THR A 336 -31.18 7.31 -5.45
CA THR A 336 -31.34 7.81 -6.82
C THR A 336 -32.82 8.02 -7.17
N GLU A 337 -33.21 9.25 -7.49
CA GLU A 337 -34.51 9.58 -8.09
C GLU A 337 -34.38 9.73 -9.61
N LYS A 338 -35.39 9.28 -10.35
CA LYS A 338 -35.37 9.00 -11.81
C LYS A 338 -36.01 10.17 -12.57
N LEU A 339 -35.32 10.76 -13.55
CA LEU A 339 -35.85 11.83 -14.41
C LEU A 339 -36.42 11.27 -15.75
N PRO A 340 -37.47 11.87 -16.36
CA PRO A 340 -38.12 11.38 -17.59
C PRO A 340 -37.43 11.86 -18.89
N PRO A 341 -37.79 11.29 -20.07
CA PRO A 341 -37.00 11.46 -21.30
C PRO A 341 -37.38 12.70 -22.12
N ALA A 342 -36.41 13.10 -22.94
CA ALA A 342 -36.30 14.35 -23.68
C ALA A 342 -37.24 14.50 -24.89
N GLY A 343 -37.57 15.77 -25.21
CA GLY A 343 -38.24 16.19 -26.44
C GLY A 343 -37.49 17.32 -27.17
N ALA A 344 -36.93 16.94 -28.33
CA ALA A 344 -36.81 17.66 -29.61
C ALA A 344 -36.15 19.08 -29.75
N ALA A 345 -35.00 19.04 -30.44
CA ALA A 345 -34.66 19.75 -31.70
C ALA A 345 -34.14 21.21 -31.70
N LYS A 346 -32.89 21.40 -32.15
CA LYS A 346 -32.50 21.76 -33.54
C LYS A 346 -30.98 22.04 -33.67
N GLU A 347 -30.33 21.41 -34.64
CA GLU A 347 -29.04 21.81 -35.26
C GLU A 347 -29.32 22.76 -36.46
N PRO A 348 -28.35 23.44 -37.12
CA PRO A 348 -26.89 23.47 -36.91
C PRO A 348 -26.25 24.89 -37.01
N THR A 349 -24.95 25.00 -36.68
CA THR A 349 -23.92 25.67 -37.51
C THR A 349 -22.56 25.47 -36.87
N ARG A 350 -21.60 24.97 -37.64
CA ARG A 350 -20.20 24.80 -37.23
C ARG A 350 -19.37 25.84 -37.98
N PRO A 351 -18.52 26.60 -37.28
CA PRO A 351 -17.16 26.79 -37.75
C PRO A 351 -16.16 26.26 -36.71
N THR A 352 -15.08 25.78 -37.27
CA THR A 352 -13.88 25.19 -36.67
C THR A 352 -13.27 26.01 -35.53
N VAL A 353 -13.01 25.37 -34.39
CA VAL A 353 -12.04 25.81 -33.37
C VAL A 353 -11.19 24.60 -32.96
N ASP A 354 -9.91 24.90 -32.76
CA ASP A 354 -8.78 24.06 -32.38
C ASP A 354 -9.03 22.94 -31.37
N ARG A 355 -8.14 21.93 -31.42
CA ARG A 355 -7.89 21.00 -30.32
C ARG A 355 -7.34 21.75 -29.10
N SER A 356 -8.20 22.49 -28.41
CA SER A 356 -7.96 23.09 -27.10
C SER A 356 -9.31 23.41 -26.46
N SER A 357 -9.84 22.46 -25.68
CA SER A 357 -10.75 22.67 -24.54
C SER A 357 -11.28 21.33 -24.03
N ALA A 358 -10.39 20.53 -23.45
CA ALA A 358 -10.76 19.64 -22.34
C ALA A 358 -10.30 20.30 -21.03
N ALA A 359 -10.75 21.54 -20.82
CA ALA A 359 -10.56 22.29 -19.60
C ALA A 359 -11.94 22.82 -19.17
N ALA A 360 -12.64 21.99 -18.39
CA ALA A 360 -13.60 22.41 -17.38
C ALA A 360 -14.08 21.16 -16.63
N ALA A 361 -13.13 20.43 -16.01
CA ALA A 361 -13.47 19.90 -14.70
C ALA A 361 -13.94 21.13 -13.90
N LEU A 362 -15.11 21.07 -13.25
CA LEU A 362 -15.57 22.16 -12.39
C LEU A 362 -14.40 22.49 -11.45
N ALA A 363 -13.73 23.61 -11.71
CA ALA A 363 -12.81 24.17 -10.75
C ALA A 363 -13.61 24.33 -9.45
N PRO A 364 -13.01 24.04 -8.28
CA PRO A 364 -13.61 24.47 -7.03
C PRO A 364 -13.95 25.97 -7.18
N PRO A 365 -15.08 26.45 -6.62
CA PRO A 365 -15.47 27.84 -6.77
C PRO A 365 -14.25 28.72 -6.47
N PRO A 366 -13.96 29.75 -7.29
CA PRO A 366 -12.76 30.56 -7.10
C PRO A 366 -12.76 31.05 -5.66
N LEU A 367 -11.80 30.56 -4.88
CA LEU A 367 -11.62 31.00 -3.51
C LEU A 367 -11.36 32.50 -3.58
N ASP A 368 -12.11 33.26 -2.79
CA ASP A 368 -11.99 34.71 -2.67
C ASP A 368 -10.50 35.11 -2.62
N PRO A 369 -10.01 36.01 -3.49
CA PRO A 369 -8.63 36.51 -3.46
C PRO A 369 -8.19 37.07 -2.10
N ARG A 370 -9.15 37.38 -1.21
CA ARG A 370 -8.91 37.77 0.18
C ARG A 370 -8.40 36.63 1.07
N ALA A 371 -8.57 35.36 0.66
CA ALA A 371 -8.23 34.14 1.40
C ALA A 371 -6.89 33.48 1.03
N ALA A 372 -6.03 34.16 0.28
CA ALA A 372 -4.73 33.62 -0.17
C ALA A 372 -3.89 33.00 0.97
N GLY A 373 -3.91 33.61 2.16
CA GLY A 373 -3.12 33.15 3.32
C GLY A 373 -3.53 31.79 3.90
N ILE A 374 -4.73 31.29 3.62
CA ILE A 374 -5.25 30.02 4.16
C ILE A 374 -5.41 28.91 3.11
N ARG A 375 -5.03 29.15 1.85
CA ARG A 375 -5.25 28.18 0.75
C ARG A 375 -4.57 26.83 1.02
N TRP A 376 -3.34 26.87 1.53
CA TRP A 376 -2.61 25.64 1.87
C TRP A 376 -3.32 24.84 2.95
N TRP A 377 -3.82 25.51 3.99
CA TRP A 377 -4.55 24.89 5.09
C TRP A 377 -5.87 24.31 4.61
N ALA A 378 -6.62 25.08 3.80
CA ALA A 378 -7.90 24.63 3.25
C ALA A 378 -7.74 23.36 2.40
N GLY A 379 -6.72 23.31 1.54
CA GLY A 379 -6.40 22.12 0.74
C GLY A 379 -6.03 20.91 1.61
N ALA A 380 -5.06 21.07 2.50
CA ALA A 380 -4.58 20.00 3.38
C ALA A 380 -5.69 19.47 4.31
N TYR A 381 -6.45 20.38 4.94
CA TYR A 381 -7.53 20.02 5.85
C TYR A 381 -8.72 19.38 5.13
N ALA A 382 -9.09 19.87 3.94
CA ALA A 382 -10.13 19.23 3.13
C ALA A 382 -9.76 17.78 2.79
N ALA A 383 -8.54 17.56 2.30
CA ALA A 383 -8.03 16.22 2.02
C ALA A 383 -7.99 15.35 3.30
N TRP A 384 -7.52 15.89 4.42
CA TRP A 384 -7.49 15.19 5.71
C TRP A 384 -8.90 14.76 6.17
N SER A 385 -9.87 15.67 6.10
CA SER A 385 -11.25 15.44 6.53
C SER A 385 -12.00 14.42 5.65
N GLN A 386 -11.61 14.30 4.37
CA GLN A 386 -12.14 13.29 3.45
C GLN A 386 -11.45 11.94 3.66
N TRP A 387 -10.13 11.95 3.85
CA TRP A 387 -9.33 10.74 4.03
C TRP A 387 -9.58 10.07 5.39
N LYS A 388 -9.63 10.81 6.50
CA LYS A 388 -9.76 10.26 7.86
C LYS A 388 -10.96 9.30 8.02
N PRO A 389 -12.18 9.60 7.55
CA PRO A 389 -13.32 8.67 7.62
C PRO A 389 -13.29 7.58 6.54
N SER A 390 -12.46 7.69 5.50
CA SER A 390 -12.38 6.69 4.42
C SER A 390 -11.85 5.33 4.88
N GLY A 391 -11.09 5.31 5.99
CA GLY A 391 -10.44 4.10 6.50
C GLY A 391 -9.24 3.63 5.68
N ILE A 392 -8.79 4.40 4.68
CA ILE A 392 -7.55 4.14 3.94
C ILE A 392 -6.36 4.26 4.90
N ALA A 393 -5.48 3.27 4.90
CA ALA A 393 -4.29 3.30 5.75
C ALA A 393 -3.32 4.42 5.33
N TRP A 394 -2.75 5.13 6.32
CA TRP A 394 -1.83 6.25 6.09
C TRP A 394 -0.66 5.88 5.16
N ALA A 395 -0.07 4.69 5.34
CA ALA A 395 1.04 4.22 4.51
C ALA A 395 0.68 4.04 3.02
N HIS A 396 -0.59 3.77 2.70
CA HIS A 396 -1.05 3.67 1.31
C HIS A 396 -1.27 5.07 0.73
N ALA A 397 -1.96 5.92 1.49
CA ALA A 397 -2.15 7.33 1.17
C ALA A 397 -0.81 8.03 0.89
N LEU A 398 0.19 7.81 1.75
CA LEU A 398 1.53 8.36 1.58
C LEU A 398 2.16 7.96 0.23
N ARG A 399 2.12 6.68 -0.12
CA ARG A 399 2.70 6.20 -1.39
C ARG A 399 1.99 6.83 -2.58
N ALA A 400 0.66 6.86 -2.56
CA ALA A 400 -0.14 7.44 -3.64
C ALA A 400 0.16 8.94 -3.82
N GLU A 401 0.27 9.71 -2.73
CA GLU A 401 0.53 11.16 -2.80
C GLU A 401 1.97 11.47 -3.23
N VAL A 402 2.97 10.72 -2.77
CA VAL A 402 4.37 10.91 -3.20
C VAL A 402 4.57 10.49 -4.66
N GLU A 403 3.86 9.47 -5.13
CA GLU A 403 3.86 9.08 -6.55
C GLU A 403 3.18 10.13 -7.42
N LYS A 404 2.04 10.66 -6.95
CA LYS A 404 1.29 11.71 -7.64
C LYS A 404 2.03 13.05 -7.66
N TYR A 405 2.69 13.41 -6.55
CA TYR A 405 3.43 14.66 -6.36
C TYR A 405 4.86 14.36 -5.90
N PRO A 406 5.79 14.06 -6.83
CA PRO A 406 7.16 13.67 -6.48
C PRO A 406 7.94 14.71 -5.67
N TYR A 407 7.57 15.98 -5.77
CA TYR A 407 8.18 17.11 -5.05
C TYR A 407 7.36 17.58 -3.85
N LEU A 408 6.39 16.79 -3.38
CA LEU A 408 5.52 17.15 -2.25
C LEU A 408 6.33 17.60 -1.03
N LEU A 409 7.38 16.87 -0.67
CA LEU A 409 8.21 17.20 0.48
C LEU A 409 9.29 18.25 0.18
N SER A 410 9.37 18.69 -1.07
CA SER A 410 10.35 19.65 -1.54
C SER A 410 9.89 21.10 -1.52
N VAL A 411 8.57 21.30 -1.42
CA VAL A 411 7.90 22.60 -1.35
C VAL A 411 7.62 22.95 0.12
N ASN A 412 7.56 24.23 0.47
CA ASN A 412 7.12 24.63 1.81
C ASN A 412 5.59 24.49 1.91
N ILE A 413 5.07 23.92 3.00
CA ILE A 413 3.62 23.76 3.20
C ILE A 413 2.83 25.07 2.98
N ARG A 414 3.35 26.22 3.40
CA ARG A 414 2.69 27.53 3.23
C ARG A 414 2.63 28.00 1.78
N ALA A 415 3.60 27.59 0.95
CA ALA A 415 3.68 27.90 -0.48
C ALA A 415 3.02 26.82 -1.35
N SER A 416 2.67 25.65 -0.78
CA SER A 416 2.14 24.50 -1.52
C SER A 416 0.88 24.80 -2.35
N ALA A 417 0.08 25.80 -1.96
CA ALA A 417 -1.10 26.20 -2.72
C ALA A 417 -0.79 26.94 -4.03
N ASP A 418 0.45 27.35 -4.26
CA ASP A 418 0.88 28.01 -5.48
C ASP A 418 1.40 27.01 -6.53
N HIS A 419 1.34 25.72 -6.22
CA HIS A 419 1.79 24.61 -7.08
C HIS A 419 0.62 23.67 -7.42
N ASP A 420 0.69 23.00 -8.58
CA ASP A 420 -0.31 22.04 -9.07
C ASP A 420 -1.74 22.59 -9.06
N ASP A 421 -1.94 23.83 -9.51
CA ASP A 421 -3.24 24.53 -9.45
C ASP A 421 -3.85 24.55 -8.03
N GLY A 422 -3.00 24.52 -7.00
CA GLY A 422 -3.36 24.47 -5.59
C GLY A 422 -3.64 23.08 -5.03
N GLN A 423 -3.48 22.02 -5.84
CA GLN A 423 -3.74 20.64 -5.40
C GLN A 423 -2.62 20.06 -4.54
N LEU A 424 -1.38 20.54 -4.68
CA LEU A 424 -0.23 20.05 -3.89
C LEU A 424 -0.46 20.23 -2.39
N ALA A 425 -1.12 21.32 -2.00
CA ALA A 425 -1.53 21.56 -0.62
C ALA A 425 -2.33 20.40 -0.01
N GLY A 426 -3.14 19.71 -0.83
CA GLY A 426 -3.90 18.55 -0.42
C GLY A 426 -3.02 17.45 0.16
N GLY A 427 -1.89 17.14 -0.47
CA GLY A 427 -0.96 16.08 -0.05
C GLY A 427 -0.40 16.26 1.36
N TYR A 428 -0.39 17.48 1.90
CA TYR A 428 0.04 17.75 3.27
C TYR A 428 -0.94 17.28 4.35
N PHE A 429 -2.09 16.71 3.98
CA PHE A 429 -2.91 15.97 4.94
C PHE A 429 -2.12 14.88 5.67
N LEU A 430 -1.10 14.32 5.02
CA LEU A 430 -0.19 13.33 5.59
C LEU A 430 0.54 13.86 6.82
N LEU A 431 1.00 15.12 6.75
CA LEU A 431 1.64 15.80 7.86
C LEU A 431 0.61 16.15 8.94
N LEU A 432 -0.58 16.62 8.57
CA LEU A 432 -1.65 16.90 9.54
C LEU A 432 -2.03 15.65 10.34
N GLU A 433 -2.15 14.50 9.68
CA GLU A 433 -2.44 13.24 10.32
C GLU A 433 -1.31 12.80 11.27
N HIS A 434 -0.05 12.96 10.84
CA HIS A 434 1.10 12.69 11.70
C HIS A 434 1.04 13.53 12.98
N LEU A 435 0.78 14.83 12.83
CA LEU A 435 0.68 15.75 13.96
C LEU A 435 -0.52 15.46 14.85
N GLU A 436 -1.67 15.06 14.31
CA GLU A 436 -2.83 14.65 15.10
C GLU A 436 -2.55 13.38 15.91
N ASN A 437 -1.75 12.45 15.38
CA ASN A 437 -1.35 11.24 16.10
C ASN A 437 -0.34 11.54 17.22
N GLU A 438 0.59 12.47 17.00
CA GLU A 438 1.54 12.94 18.03
C GLU A 438 0.88 13.83 19.08
N SER A 439 -0.10 14.64 18.66
CA SER A 439 -0.82 15.61 19.50
C SER A 439 -2.33 15.49 19.25
N PRO A 440 -3.01 14.57 19.95
CA PRO A 440 -4.45 14.38 19.78
C PRO A 440 -5.23 15.67 20.02
N THR A 441 -6.28 15.89 19.23
CA THR A 441 -7.14 17.08 19.22
C THR A 441 -6.51 18.36 18.68
N LEU A 442 -5.31 18.28 18.08
CA LEU A 442 -4.65 19.42 17.45
C LEU A 442 -5.52 20.03 16.34
N MET A 443 -6.06 19.20 15.45
CA MET A 443 -6.90 19.67 14.34
C MET A 443 -8.19 20.31 14.83
N ARG A 444 -8.83 19.72 15.86
CA ARG A 444 -10.03 20.30 16.48
C ARG A 444 -9.71 21.65 17.11
N THR A 445 -8.61 21.74 17.86
CA THR A 445 -8.17 22.99 18.49
C THR A 445 -7.87 24.05 17.43
N ALA A 446 -7.22 23.67 16.32
CA ALA A 446 -6.94 24.57 15.22
C ALA A 446 -8.24 25.09 14.56
N LEU A 447 -9.25 24.23 14.40
CA LEU A 447 -10.54 24.59 13.86
C LEU A 447 -11.34 25.50 14.80
N ASP A 448 -11.43 25.18 16.09
CA ASP A 448 -12.08 26.03 17.10
C ASP A 448 -11.41 27.42 17.12
N ARG A 449 -10.07 27.42 17.10
CA ARG A 449 -9.15 28.51 16.72
C ARG A 449 -9.66 29.40 15.57
N ALA A 450 -9.80 28.75 14.42
CA ALA A 450 -10.17 29.38 13.16
C ALA A 450 -11.60 29.93 13.21
N ILE A 451 -12.53 29.25 13.88
CA ILE A 451 -13.92 29.67 14.00
C ILE A 451 -14.05 30.88 14.93
N GLU A 452 -13.37 30.87 16.07
CA GLU A 452 -13.33 32.02 17.00
C GLU A 452 -12.73 33.27 16.33
N SER A 453 -11.65 33.09 15.55
CA SER A 453 -11.01 34.18 14.81
C SER A 453 -11.80 34.62 13.58
N ALA A 454 -12.57 33.74 12.93
CA ALA A 454 -13.47 34.10 11.83
C ALA A 454 -14.59 35.08 12.24
N GLN A 455 -14.85 35.25 13.55
CA GLN A 455 -15.75 36.26 14.09
C GLN A 455 -15.15 37.70 14.12
N GLY A 456 -14.02 37.95 13.46
CA GLY A 456 -13.47 39.31 13.34
C GLY A 456 -12.08 39.49 12.70
N LEU A 457 -11.39 38.44 12.27
CA LEU A 457 -10.06 38.53 11.64
C LEU A 457 -10.09 38.35 10.12
N GLU A 458 -9.28 39.16 9.43
CA GLU A 458 -9.00 39.04 8.00
C GLU A 458 -8.36 37.67 7.66
N PRO A 459 -8.80 36.97 6.60
CA PRO A 459 -8.26 35.67 6.21
C PRO A 459 -6.74 35.63 5.98
N ARG A 460 -6.11 36.77 5.70
CA ARG A 460 -4.64 36.91 5.60
C ARG A 460 -3.91 36.68 6.91
N VAL A 461 -4.56 36.89 8.05
CA VAL A 461 -3.97 36.72 9.39
C VAL A 461 -4.16 35.30 9.91
N LEU A 462 -5.22 34.61 9.47
CA LEU A 462 -5.56 33.26 9.91
C LEU A 462 -4.53 32.20 9.50
N GLY A 463 -3.98 32.30 8.28
CA GLY A 463 -2.97 31.37 7.78
C GLY A 463 -1.72 31.29 8.64
N PRO A 464 -1.04 32.42 8.91
CA PRO A 464 0.08 32.47 9.85
C PRO A 464 -0.25 31.96 11.25
N GLN A 465 -1.44 32.25 11.79
CA GLN A 465 -1.85 31.77 13.11
C GLN A 465 -2.02 30.24 13.15
N LEU A 466 -2.66 29.65 12.13
CA LEU A 466 -2.79 28.21 11.99
C LEU A 466 -1.42 27.53 11.86
N TYR A 467 -0.53 28.13 11.07
CA TYR A 467 0.84 27.65 10.97
C TYR A 467 1.56 27.67 12.32
N GLN A 468 1.49 28.78 13.06
CA GLN A 468 2.07 28.86 14.40
C GLN A 468 1.46 27.85 15.37
N LEU A 469 0.17 27.54 15.24
CA LEU A 469 -0.48 26.50 16.03
C LEU A 469 0.11 25.12 15.73
N LEU A 470 0.37 24.79 14.46
CA LEU A 470 1.09 23.55 14.11
C LEU A 470 2.52 23.54 14.65
N VAL A 471 3.21 24.69 14.62
CA VAL A 471 4.59 24.81 15.13
C VAL A 471 4.64 24.61 16.64
N GLU A 472 3.81 25.32 17.39
CA GLU A 472 3.82 25.32 18.85
C GLU A 472 3.13 24.09 19.44
N ARG A 473 1.90 23.80 19.01
CA ARG A 473 1.08 22.71 19.57
C ARG A 473 1.35 21.37 18.89
N GLY A 474 1.54 21.38 17.57
CA GLY A 474 1.98 20.18 16.84
C GLY A 474 3.46 19.87 17.03
N ARG A 475 4.21 20.78 17.68
CA ARG A 475 5.65 20.65 17.95
C ARG A 475 6.44 20.30 16.70
N LEU A 476 6.15 20.95 15.58
CA LEU A 476 6.75 20.62 14.27
C LEU A 476 8.28 20.58 14.30
N ARG A 477 8.92 21.47 15.07
CA ARG A 477 10.39 21.47 15.25
C ARG A 477 10.92 20.11 15.75
N ASP A 478 10.15 19.44 16.60
CA ASP A 478 10.52 18.16 17.21
C ASP A 478 9.99 16.95 16.41
N THR A 479 8.79 17.08 15.83
CA THR A 479 8.04 15.97 15.21
C THR A 479 8.30 15.83 13.72
N TYR A 480 8.84 16.85 13.05
CA TYR A 480 9.12 16.78 11.62
C TYR A 480 10.14 15.69 11.28
N ALA A 481 11.15 15.49 12.13
CA ALA A 481 12.11 14.40 11.93
C ALA A 481 11.43 13.02 11.98
N SER A 482 10.50 12.77 12.91
CA SER A 482 9.79 11.48 12.97
C SER A 482 8.85 11.30 11.78
N PHE A 483 8.21 12.38 11.32
CA PHE A 483 7.42 12.35 10.07
C PHE A 483 8.29 11.89 8.89
N VAL A 484 9.46 12.49 8.69
CA VAL A 484 10.39 12.12 7.60
C VAL A 484 10.85 10.66 7.72
N ARG A 485 11.11 10.18 8.94
CA ARG A 485 11.43 8.77 9.21
C ARG A 485 10.31 7.84 8.74
N ASP A 486 9.06 8.19 9.03
CA ASP A 486 7.91 7.37 8.66
C ASP A 486 7.69 7.39 7.14
N VAL A 487 7.99 8.53 6.48
CA VAL A 487 8.00 8.63 5.01
C VAL A 487 9.03 7.70 4.39
N ILE A 488 10.31 7.82 4.79
CA ILE A 488 11.40 7.03 4.20
C ILE A 488 11.16 5.53 4.42
N GLN A 489 10.58 5.13 5.55
CA GLN A 489 10.25 3.73 5.84
C GLN A 489 9.14 3.15 4.94
N VAL A 490 8.23 3.98 4.46
CA VAL A 490 7.06 3.56 3.66
C VAL A 490 7.29 3.68 2.15
N ALA A 491 8.08 4.68 1.70
CA ALA A 491 8.26 4.99 0.27
C ALA A 491 9.35 4.15 -0.45
N ILE A 492 10.28 3.54 0.28
CA ILE A 492 11.39 2.70 -0.22
C ILE A 492 10.91 1.24 -0.43
N PRO A 493 11.38 0.46 -1.45
CA PRO A 493 12.72 0.48 -2.06
C PRO A 493 12.86 0.97 -3.50
N ASN A 494 11.79 1.39 -4.17
CA ASN A 494 11.88 1.82 -5.56
C ASN A 494 12.14 3.34 -5.62
N PRO A 495 13.28 3.80 -6.17
CA PRO A 495 13.52 5.23 -6.40
C PRO A 495 12.52 5.71 -7.43
N GLY A 496 11.52 6.45 -6.95
CA GLY A 496 10.66 7.25 -7.81
C GLY A 496 11.31 8.60 -8.08
N MET A 497 10.60 9.43 -8.84
CA MET A 497 11.02 10.79 -9.19
C MET A 497 11.21 11.73 -7.99
N TRP A 498 10.85 11.28 -6.78
CA TRP A 498 10.98 11.99 -5.52
C TRP A 498 12.39 11.94 -4.92
N ALA A 499 13.29 11.12 -5.45
CA ALA A 499 14.70 11.13 -5.07
C ALA A 499 15.45 12.22 -5.86
N ASP A 500 16.02 13.21 -5.20
CA ASP A 500 16.69 14.32 -5.87
C ASP A 500 18.06 13.90 -6.45
N TRP A 501 18.74 12.96 -5.80
CA TRP A 501 20.02 12.42 -6.24
C TRP A 501 20.13 10.91 -6.09
N GLY A 502 20.89 10.30 -6.99
CA GLY A 502 21.20 8.89 -7.01
C GLY A 502 22.67 8.64 -7.34
N VAL A 503 23.29 7.66 -6.67
CA VAL A 503 24.61 7.14 -7.06
C VAL A 503 24.46 5.65 -7.30
N VAL A 504 24.80 5.18 -8.50
CA VAL A 504 24.88 3.76 -8.81
C VAL A 504 26.33 3.39 -9.02
N GLU A 505 26.87 2.55 -8.14
CA GLU A 505 28.26 2.12 -8.20
C GLU A 505 28.35 0.70 -8.76
N THR A 506 29.17 0.52 -9.79
CA THR A 506 29.53 -0.79 -10.35
C THR A 506 31.05 -0.98 -10.32
N ASP A 507 31.54 -2.12 -10.81
CA ASP A 507 32.98 -2.38 -10.86
C ASP A 507 33.74 -1.31 -11.66
N ASP A 508 33.18 -0.95 -12.81
CA ASP A 508 33.89 -0.16 -13.81
C ASP A 508 33.44 1.30 -13.83
N THR A 509 32.23 1.60 -13.33
CA THR A 509 31.62 2.92 -13.46
C THR A 509 30.95 3.39 -12.17
N THR A 510 30.94 4.70 -11.97
CA THR A 510 30.03 5.37 -11.04
C THR A 510 29.05 6.22 -11.84
N THR A 511 27.77 5.94 -11.74
CA THR A 511 26.72 6.75 -12.36
C THR A 511 26.13 7.68 -11.31
N VAL A 512 26.25 8.99 -11.51
CA VAL A 512 25.61 10.01 -10.68
C VAL A 512 24.36 10.48 -11.42
N ILE A 513 23.24 10.39 -10.74
CA ILE A 513 21.93 10.83 -11.20
C ILE A 513 21.58 12.05 -10.35
N SER A 514 21.29 13.16 -11.00
CA SER A 514 20.83 14.36 -10.32
C SER A 514 19.61 14.92 -11.02
N ARG A 515 18.67 15.43 -10.24
CA ARG A 515 17.53 16.19 -10.74
C ARG A 515 17.82 17.67 -10.46
N PRO A 516 17.93 18.54 -11.48
CA PRO A 516 18.34 19.92 -11.28
C PRO A 516 17.38 20.67 -10.33
N PRO A 517 17.90 21.40 -9.32
CA PRO A 517 17.09 22.20 -8.40
C PRO A 517 16.66 23.56 -9.00
N PRO A 518 15.51 24.16 -8.61
CA PRO A 518 14.19 23.58 -8.47
C PRO A 518 13.22 24.29 -9.43
N THR A 519 12.97 23.74 -10.61
CA THR A 519 11.64 23.98 -11.20
C THR A 519 10.74 22.92 -10.60
N VAL A 520 9.85 23.33 -9.70
CA VAL A 520 8.90 22.42 -9.06
C VAL A 520 8.11 21.71 -10.17
N GLY A 521 8.23 20.38 -10.25
CA GLY A 521 7.63 19.57 -11.30
C GLY A 521 8.52 19.24 -12.51
N ALA A 522 9.79 19.66 -12.52
CA ALA A 522 10.74 19.18 -13.51
C ALA A 522 10.98 17.68 -13.36
N ILE A 523 10.86 16.97 -14.48
CA ILE A 523 11.15 15.54 -14.60
C ILE A 523 12.51 15.29 -15.26
N ASP A 524 13.25 16.35 -15.56
CA ASP A 524 14.56 16.26 -16.20
C ASP A 524 15.56 15.55 -15.28
N GLU A 525 16.26 14.57 -15.84
CA GLU A 525 17.28 13.82 -15.15
C GLU A 525 18.63 14.09 -15.82
N GLN A 526 19.61 14.51 -15.05
CA GLN A 526 21.00 14.61 -15.48
C GLN A 526 21.75 13.38 -15.00
N VAL A 527 22.28 12.62 -15.96
CA VAL A 527 23.05 11.42 -15.71
C VAL A 527 24.49 11.67 -16.12
N GLU A 528 25.40 11.58 -15.15
CA GLU A 528 26.83 11.65 -15.35
C GLU A 528 27.45 10.28 -15.10
N GLN A 529 28.19 9.75 -16.05
CA GLN A 529 28.86 8.46 -15.93
C GLN A 529 30.37 8.65 -15.84
N ILE A 530 30.94 8.25 -14.70
CA ILE A 530 32.35 8.44 -14.38
C ILE A 530 33.05 7.08 -14.43
N SER A 531 34.03 6.94 -15.32
CA SER A 531 34.82 5.72 -15.48
C SER A 531 36.26 5.88 -15.01
N ASP A 532 36.76 7.11 -14.90
CA ASP A 532 38.14 7.37 -14.46
C ASP A 532 38.36 6.95 -12.99
N PRO A 533 39.33 6.07 -12.69
CA PRO A 533 39.53 5.56 -11.34
C PRO A 533 39.85 6.62 -10.27
N GLN A 534 40.52 7.73 -10.62
CA GLN A 534 40.85 8.81 -9.68
C GLN A 534 39.61 9.64 -9.37
N GLU A 535 38.84 10.00 -10.41
CA GLU A 535 37.59 10.76 -10.26
C GLU A 535 36.57 9.95 -9.45
N ARG A 536 36.49 8.63 -9.66
CA ARG A 536 35.61 7.74 -8.89
C ARG A 536 35.88 7.74 -7.38
N THR A 537 37.12 8.04 -6.96
CA THR A 537 37.51 8.15 -5.53
C THR A 537 37.41 9.55 -4.96
N THR A 538 36.98 10.53 -5.75
CA THR A 538 36.83 11.91 -5.28
C THR A 538 35.60 12.03 -4.37
N ASP A 539 35.72 12.88 -3.35
CA ASP A 539 34.63 13.23 -2.47
C ASP A 539 33.48 13.84 -3.29
N ARG A 540 32.28 13.31 -3.10
CA ARG A 540 31.07 13.82 -3.73
C ARG A 540 30.35 14.71 -2.74
N VAL A 541 30.16 15.96 -3.13
CA VAL A 541 29.46 16.98 -2.35
C VAL A 541 28.14 17.30 -3.06
N PHE A 542 27.03 17.17 -2.35
CA PHE A 542 25.71 17.53 -2.83
C PHE A 542 25.22 18.75 -2.04
N ASP A 543 25.15 19.89 -2.71
CA ASP A 543 24.68 21.14 -2.13
C ASP A 543 23.14 21.18 -2.09
N LEU A 544 22.62 21.53 -0.92
CA LEU A 544 21.20 21.46 -0.61
C LEU A 544 20.75 22.79 0.00
N THR A 545 19.71 23.41 -0.52
CA THR A 545 19.05 24.55 0.14
C THR A 545 17.62 24.17 0.45
N LEU A 546 17.33 23.91 1.74
CA LEU A 546 16.03 23.41 2.17
C LEU A 546 15.20 24.54 2.75
N GLN A 547 14.04 24.76 2.13
CA GLN A 547 13.00 25.63 2.68
C GLN A 547 12.50 25.10 4.04
N PRO A 548 11.83 25.94 4.85
CA PRO A 548 11.32 25.49 6.14
C PRO A 548 10.40 24.29 6.01
N LEU A 549 10.58 23.28 6.87
CA LEU A 549 9.82 22.00 6.87
C LEU A 549 9.81 21.28 5.51
N THR A 550 10.97 21.23 4.85
CA THR A 550 11.17 20.45 3.62
C THR A 550 12.24 19.38 3.78
N THR A 551 12.20 18.39 2.89
CA THR A 551 13.09 17.24 2.88
C THR A 551 13.59 17.01 1.46
N ARG A 552 14.81 16.49 1.34
CA ARG A 552 15.42 16.01 0.08
C ARG A 552 15.91 14.58 0.26
N PHE A 553 15.77 13.78 -0.78
CA PHE A 553 16.10 12.36 -0.73
C PHE A 553 17.28 12.02 -1.64
N PHE A 554 18.17 11.21 -1.11
CA PHE A 554 19.35 10.70 -1.80
C PHE A 554 19.38 9.17 -1.68
N TYR A 555 19.82 8.49 -2.74
CA TYR A 555 20.13 7.07 -2.66
C TYR A 555 21.50 6.75 -3.23
N MET A 556 22.07 5.67 -2.74
CA MET A 556 23.22 4.99 -3.33
C MET A 556 22.88 3.51 -3.49
N LYS A 557 23.07 2.97 -4.69
CA LYS A 557 22.85 1.57 -5.01
C LYS A 557 24.14 0.93 -5.48
N ILE A 558 24.39 -0.26 -4.97
CA ILE A 558 25.44 -1.16 -5.45
C ILE A 558 24.74 -2.48 -5.78
N PRO A 559 24.36 -2.70 -7.04
CA PRO A 559 23.50 -3.81 -7.43
C PRO A 559 24.21 -5.16 -7.38
N GLU A 560 25.53 -5.16 -7.51
CA GLU A 560 26.34 -6.37 -7.56
C GLU A 560 27.54 -6.29 -6.62
N LYS A 561 28.18 -7.42 -6.35
CA LYS A 561 29.43 -7.43 -5.58
C LYS A 561 30.54 -6.79 -6.40
N LEU A 562 31.19 -5.79 -5.82
CA LEU A 562 32.35 -5.17 -6.43
C LEU A 562 33.59 -6.06 -6.26
N LYS A 563 34.39 -6.24 -7.31
CA LYS A 563 35.73 -6.88 -7.28
C LYS A 563 36.63 -6.20 -6.26
N THR A 564 36.53 -4.87 -6.15
CA THR A 564 37.29 -4.07 -5.20
C THR A 564 36.34 -3.27 -4.29
N PRO A 565 35.83 -3.87 -3.21
CA PRO A 565 35.03 -3.14 -2.23
C PRO A 565 35.80 -1.95 -1.66
N ARG A 566 35.09 -0.87 -1.38
CA ARG A 566 35.67 0.39 -0.89
C ARG A 566 35.08 0.75 0.46
N ASP A 567 35.84 1.51 1.23
CA ASP A 567 35.28 2.15 2.41
C ASP A 567 34.78 3.52 1.98
N ALA A 568 33.64 3.96 2.50
CA ALA A 568 33.15 5.32 2.31
C ALA A 568 32.79 5.95 3.65
N GLU A 569 32.57 7.26 3.65
CA GLU A 569 32.08 7.99 4.80
C GLU A 569 30.99 8.95 4.36
N LEU A 570 29.86 8.91 5.04
CA LEU A 570 28.74 9.82 4.82
C LEU A 570 28.70 10.87 5.93
N ARG A 571 28.78 12.14 5.55
CA ARG A 571 28.72 13.29 6.47
C ARG A 571 27.71 14.30 5.96
N LEU A 572 27.17 15.09 6.87
CA LEU A 572 26.31 16.22 6.56
C LEU A 572 26.86 17.43 7.30
N THR A 573 27.02 18.54 6.59
CA THR A 573 27.36 19.85 7.17
C THR A 573 26.23 20.84 6.93
N ALA A 574 26.07 21.80 7.83
CA ALA A 574 25.22 22.97 7.68
C ALA A 574 26.07 24.20 7.99
N ASP A 575 26.20 25.11 7.03
CA ASP A 575 27.09 26.29 7.13
C ASP A 575 28.52 25.93 7.59
N GLY A 576 29.06 24.82 7.07
CA GLY A 576 30.39 24.29 7.40
C GLY A 576 30.50 23.60 8.77
N GLN A 577 29.43 23.52 9.56
CA GLN A 577 29.41 22.80 10.84
C GLN A 577 28.77 21.41 10.68
N PRO A 578 29.28 20.36 11.36
CA PRO A 578 28.68 19.04 11.27
C PRO A 578 27.23 19.00 11.76
N SER A 579 26.37 18.25 11.09
CA SER A 579 24.93 18.19 11.33
C SER A 579 24.41 16.74 11.35
N GLY A 580 23.43 16.48 12.21
CA GLY A 580 22.72 15.20 12.28
C GLY A 580 21.31 15.23 11.67
N ARG A 581 20.98 16.28 10.91
CA ARG A 581 19.63 16.50 10.35
C ARG A 581 19.37 15.68 9.08
N ALA A 582 19.65 14.39 9.15
CA ALA A 582 19.32 13.42 8.11
C ALA A 582 18.97 12.06 8.70
N TRP A 583 18.03 11.36 8.09
CA TRP A 583 17.86 9.92 8.29
C TRP A 583 18.69 9.17 7.28
N HIS A 584 19.27 8.05 7.68
CA HIS A 584 19.92 7.11 6.78
C HIS A 584 19.38 5.69 6.99
N TRP A 585 19.30 4.93 5.91
CA TRP A 585 18.80 3.56 5.96
C TRP A 585 19.54 2.68 4.96
N THR A 586 20.22 1.65 5.47
CA THR A 586 20.98 0.70 4.64
C THR A 586 20.22 -0.61 4.52
N LEU A 587 19.80 -0.93 3.32
CA LEU A 587 19.14 -2.18 2.95
C LEU A 587 20.17 -3.11 2.32
N LYS A 588 20.21 -4.35 2.81
CA LYS A 588 20.95 -5.45 2.16
C LYS A 588 19.96 -6.26 1.34
N ASP A 589 20.35 -6.66 0.14
CA ASP A 589 19.48 -7.39 -0.81
C ASP A 589 19.04 -8.77 -0.27
N SER A 590 19.73 -9.28 0.76
CA SER A 590 19.26 -10.38 1.60
C SER A 590 18.37 -9.88 2.73
N LEU A 591 17.06 -10.14 2.62
CA LEU A 591 16.00 -9.89 3.60
C LEU A 591 16.13 -10.67 4.94
N THR A 592 17.33 -10.74 5.53
CA THR A 592 17.57 -11.31 6.87
C THR A 592 17.78 -10.25 7.96
N GLY A 593 17.72 -8.95 7.63
CA GLY A 593 17.81 -7.88 8.62
C GLY A 593 16.86 -6.73 8.33
N ARG A 594 15.68 -6.73 8.95
CA ARG A 594 14.86 -5.50 9.08
C ARG A 594 15.61 -4.56 10.02
N SER A 595 16.43 -3.67 9.48
CA SER A 595 16.91 -2.50 10.23
C SER A 595 15.94 -1.35 10.02
N ASP A 596 15.77 -0.49 11.02
CA ASP A 596 14.97 0.73 10.88
C ASP A 596 15.87 1.91 10.43
N PRO A 597 15.32 2.95 9.78
CA PRO A 597 16.05 4.17 9.50
C PRO A 597 16.64 4.77 10.78
N LYS A 598 17.88 5.24 10.71
CA LYS A 598 18.62 5.81 11.84
C LYS A 598 18.97 7.27 11.58
N LEU A 599 18.95 8.08 12.63
CA LEU A 599 19.37 9.46 12.53
C LEU A 599 20.89 9.50 12.31
N LEU A 600 21.34 10.33 11.37
CA LEU A 600 22.75 10.51 11.09
C LEU A 600 23.42 11.14 12.32
N PRO A 601 24.46 10.51 12.91
CA PRO A 601 25.26 11.14 13.94
C PRO A 601 25.92 12.41 13.39
N VAL A 602 26.10 13.42 14.24
CA VAL A 602 26.75 14.69 13.87
C VAL A 602 28.14 14.48 13.27
N ALA A 603 28.87 13.44 13.72
CA ALA A 603 30.18 13.09 13.17
C ALA A 603 30.14 12.36 11.82
N GLY A 604 28.95 12.00 11.31
CA GLY A 604 28.76 11.14 10.16
C GLY A 604 28.85 9.65 10.48
N ILE A 605 28.81 8.81 9.44
CA ILE A 605 28.92 7.36 9.54
C ILE A 605 29.98 6.79 8.59
N PRO A 606 30.81 5.85 9.05
CA PRO A 606 31.63 5.05 8.16
C PRO A 606 30.76 3.97 7.48
N LEU A 607 30.90 3.84 6.17
CA LEU A 607 30.31 2.80 5.34
C LEU A 607 31.42 1.82 4.94
N ALA A 608 31.81 0.96 5.87
CA ALA A 608 32.93 0.04 5.67
C ALA A 608 32.54 -1.16 4.79
N GLY A 609 33.42 -1.54 3.86
CA GLY A 609 33.22 -2.68 2.96
C GLY A 609 32.04 -2.50 2.01
N LEU A 610 31.79 -1.26 1.58
CA LEU A 610 30.81 -0.92 0.57
C LEU A 610 31.10 -1.71 -0.72
N GLY A 611 30.12 -2.48 -1.19
CA GLY A 611 30.26 -3.37 -2.35
C GLY A 611 30.72 -4.80 -2.05
N ARG A 612 30.92 -5.20 -0.78
CA ARG A 612 31.12 -6.62 -0.43
C ARG A 612 29.89 -7.49 -0.70
N ASP A 613 28.72 -6.89 -0.52
CA ASP A 613 27.41 -7.46 -0.83
C ASP A 613 26.56 -6.37 -1.52
N PRO A 614 25.56 -6.76 -2.34
CA PRO A 614 24.61 -5.80 -2.88
C PRO A 614 23.86 -5.06 -1.78
N ILE A 615 23.84 -3.73 -1.89
CA ILE A 615 23.23 -2.85 -0.90
C ILE A 615 22.55 -1.66 -1.56
N SER A 616 21.55 -1.12 -0.86
CA SER A 616 20.96 0.20 -1.13
C SER A 616 21.01 1.05 0.12
N LEU A 617 21.73 2.17 0.07
CA LEU A 617 21.72 3.20 1.09
C LEU A 617 20.73 4.30 0.68
N TRP A 618 19.89 4.70 1.62
CA TRP A 618 18.96 5.81 1.47
C TRP A 618 19.25 6.87 2.51
N VAL A 619 19.14 8.13 2.12
CA VAL A 619 19.35 9.27 2.99
C VAL A 619 18.22 10.27 2.76
N ALA A 620 17.59 10.75 3.83
CA ALA A 620 16.62 11.84 3.79
C ALA A 620 17.15 13.01 4.61
N VAL A 621 17.61 14.06 3.95
CA VAL A 621 18.10 15.29 4.60
C VAL A 621 16.91 16.22 4.78
N PHE A 622 16.70 16.74 5.99
CA PHE A 622 15.49 17.48 6.33
C PHE A 622 15.79 18.79 7.06
N ASN A 623 14.95 19.80 6.82
CA ASN A 623 14.96 21.05 7.57
C ASN A 623 13.81 21.08 8.56
N PRO A 624 14.06 20.84 9.87
CA PRO A 624 13.02 20.90 10.88
C PRO A 624 12.69 22.34 11.33
N ASP A 625 13.43 23.35 10.85
CA ASP A 625 13.14 24.73 11.18
C ASP A 625 11.86 25.19 10.44
N PRO A 626 10.89 25.78 11.14
CA PRO A 626 9.63 26.22 10.55
C PRO A 626 9.72 27.60 9.88
N ASP A 627 10.79 28.35 10.07
CA ASP A 627 10.89 29.73 9.60
C ASP A 627 12.13 29.98 8.75
N GLU A 628 13.25 29.33 9.06
CA GLU A 628 14.53 29.59 8.40
C GLU A 628 14.85 28.59 7.29
N VAL A 629 15.41 29.11 6.21
CA VAL A 629 16.03 28.32 5.15
C VAL A 629 17.39 27.85 5.65
N VAL A 630 17.73 26.58 5.42
CA VAL A 630 19.02 26.03 5.84
C VAL A 630 19.73 25.43 4.63
N SER A 631 21.02 25.78 4.49
CA SER A 631 21.89 25.19 3.50
C SER A 631 22.67 24.02 4.11
N TYR A 632 22.69 22.89 3.41
CA TYR A 632 23.47 21.72 3.80
C TYR A 632 24.41 21.30 2.67
N GLU A 633 25.50 20.64 3.04
CA GLU A 633 26.34 19.89 2.11
C GLU A 633 26.31 18.43 2.56
N LEU A 634 25.74 17.55 1.73
CA LEU A 634 25.82 16.11 1.95
C LEU A 634 27.09 15.59 1.28
N ILE A 635 28.01 15.07 2.08
CA ILE A 635 29.34 14.67 1.64
C ILE A 635 29.45 13.15 1.71
N LEU A 636 29.76 12.55 0.57
CA LEU A 636 30.10 11.14 0.43
C LEU A 636 31.58 11.03 0.04
N SER A 637 32.42 10.76 1.03
CA SER A 637 33.86 10.62 0.84
C SER A 637 34.21 9.16 0.55
N ALA A 638 34.78 8.86 -0.61
CA ALA A 638 35.30 7.53 -0.92
C ALA A 638 36.71 7.39 -0.33
N LYS A 639 36.90 6.46 0.61
CA LYS A 639 38.22 6.17 1.16
C LYS A 639 38.95 5.18 0.27
N PRO A 640 40.26 5.36 0.02
CA PRO A 640 41.07 4.35 -0.65
C PRO A 640 41.05 3.06 0.19
N ALA A 641 40.92 1.91 -0.49
CA ALA A 641 40.87 0.61 0.17
C ALA A 641 42.09 0.45 1.10
N ARG A 642 41.82 0.23 2.40
CA ARG A 642 42.90 -0.01 3.37
C ARG A 642 43.65 -1.27 2.92
N PRO A 643 44.99 -1.25 2.76
CA PRO A 643 45.73 -2.45 2.42
C PRO A 643 45.44 -3.51 3.49
N ALA A 644 45.07 -4.71 3.04
CA ALA A 644 44.73 -5.80 3.93
C ALA A 644 45.87 -5.98 4.94
N ALA A 645 45.57 -5.88 6.23
CA ALA A 645 46.55 -6.15 7.28
C ALA A 645 47.13 -7.55 7.02
N PRO A 646 48.46 -7.72 7.06
CA PRO A 646 49.06 -9.03 6.85
C PRO A 646 48.44 -10.01 7.86
N LYS A 647 47.88 -11.10 7.35
CA LYS A 647 47.35 -12.18 8.19
C LYS A 647 48.51 -12.71 9.03
N TRP A 648 48.60 -12.29 10.29
CA TRP A 648 49.48 -12.95 11.23
C TRP A 648 48.91 -14.34 11.49
N SER A 649 49.52 -15.35 10.87
CA SER A 649 49.19 -16.75 11.14
C SER A 649 49.57 -17.05 12.59
N ALA A 650 48.59 -17.47 13.40
CA ALA A 650 48.78 -17.84 14.81
C ALA A 650 49.48 -19.21 15.00
N PHE A 651 50.28 -19.65 14.03
CA PHE A 651 51.00 -20.93 14.07
C PHE A 651 52.42 -20.82 13.49
N THR A 652 53.17 -19.81 13.93
CA THR A 652 54.63 -19.88 13.86
C THR A 652 55.15 -20.02 15.29
N PRO A 653 55.71 -21.19 15.68
CA PRO A 653 56.30 -21.32 17.01
C PRO A 653 57.47 -20.33 17.14
N PRO A 654 57.66 -19.72 18.33
CA PRO A 654 58.75 -18.79 18.54
C PRO A 654 60.10 -19.50 18.29
N PRO A 655 61.09 -18.80 17.72
CA PRO A 655 62.41 -19.38 17.50
C PRO A 655 63.03 -19.80 18.84
N PRO A 656 63.78 -20.92 18.89
CA PRO A 656 64.38 -21.39 20.12
C PRO A 656 65.38 -20.36 20.67
N PRO A 657 65.51 -20.24 22.00
CA PRO A 657 66.45 -19.30 22.61
C PRO A 657 67.89 -19.65 22.20
N PRO A 658 68.77 -18.63 22.03
CA PRO A 658 70.15 -18.85 21.63
C PRO A 658 70.87 -19.72 22.66
N ALA A 659 71.54 -20.77 22.17
CA ALA A 659 72.35 -21.66 22.99
C ALA A 659 73.40 -20.87 23.77
N ALA A 660 73.39 -21.03 25.09
CA ALA A 660 74.43 -20.51 25.97
C ALA A 660 75.79 -21.08 25.52
N ARG A 661 76.74 -20.18 25.23
CA ARG A 661 78.13 -20.55 24.97
C ARG A 661 78.70 -21.22 26.23
N PRO A 662 79.43 -22.34 26.12
CA PRO A 662 80.07 -22.95 27.28
C PRO A 662 81.19 -22.05 27.80
N ARG A 663 81.28 -21.94 29.12
CA ARG A 663 82.52 -21.64 29.83
C ARG A 663 82.95 -22.90 30.58
#